data_AF-A0A6L4ZSD8-F1
#
_entry.id   AF-A0A6L4ZSD8-F1
#
_cell.length_a   1.000
_cell.length_b   1.000
_cell.length_c   1.000
_cell.angle_alpha   90.00
_cell.angle_beta   90.00
_cell.angle_gamma   90.00
#
_symmetry.space_group_name_H-M   'P 1'
#
loop_
_entity.id
_entity.type
_entity.pdbx_description
1 polymer ?
#
loop_
_entity_poly.entity_id
_entity_poly.type
_entity_poly.pdbx_seq_one_letter_code
_entity_poly.pdbx_strand_id
1 'polypeptide(L)'
;MDKLVTIIRKPSGLFALVSQAKYKFKITLQDSKGNSLKELANYYECVELPLKLLDKKLFPTKDKLLNAWDYLSKVREFDEKTLARTSLILQESQLDPFIELFDLPVLNLEQSEKILKPSAAHPRAYQGTKYQPPKTKQFKEINLHPYLCDEKNVNIILKQFNLPSEKEIKFPKAFIKYLLPLLKAADKEKVFQFLEVFWTLRLDKKQNLLMHITRLLCLDKNLSNVFRWCQIVAKQPLRRRAIFIALLIKLGVYLLSPTEHIEQYIDQFNLLTPKKYYVSRLFFFLLVIKKNINLDYIFVGFALANKYKKDYCFEHFSNTLPPPIEYIEKLDSYFRKSRYYSDRLALNIWDCCRVLECFIDVISTINWQLLPIELAYDYINLYLNIKYYDLEEEKLRLKWQFIKAQANKIDELLHSIDSLYQEKFIKALADFYWRWDKISELKHSFDVLCFLLKRFCTTPFKEKTDFAETLSFLINFSDSSLQKVLANIPNSSFLNLEKDCYLENDSRLIADGIYVLVEMLPEFTINSFLNFSGLLLKVAKRIGTLSEPNRYFLVAEFKEHQIMTTDFLNIPLPSAFLILENTVNEKAFNPVSDKFKNLVQQTGKAKSQLLDHYKEKMFKDLYHTKLDILEQLTVNKLQKGYVVVAVKLGKKLDKKLDYALQFMNYIDLNRRPLRKFLKAYLRGDKDYLYNHSESQTWLKKHLYLDLSLWNQGIKFSKSSEIYGMVSIEVEKDPLEVLKMGTYVGSCLGLGGRLTYSAAAVMLDINKQVLYARNKKKQVIARQLVAISEAKTLVCFEVYPNKLDKEIKAMFRDYDKLFAKKLLIPLNRDENDEDDKDDSYKISNVISQDWWDDWAWDLNIDD
;
A
#
# COMPACT_ATOMS: atom_id res chain seq x y z
N MET A 1 -28.94 -0.61 10.30
CA MET A 1 -30.04 -0.06 11.11
C MET A 1 -31.33 -0.46 10.46
N ASP A 2 -32.20 -1.09 11.23
CA ASP A 2 -33.44 -1.64 10.71
C ASP A 2 -34.45 -0.52 10.49
N LYS A 3 -35.42 -0.73 9.60
CA LYS A 3 -36.45 0.25 9.28
C LYS A 3 -37.81 -0.43 9.26
N LEU A 4 -38.76 0.16 9.96
CA LEU A 4 -40.13 -0.33 9.95
C LEU A 4 -40.76 -0.04 8.58
N VAL A 5 -41.33 -1.07 7.95
CA VAL A 5 -42.14 -0.92 6.74
C VAL A 5 -43.58 -0.65 7.14
N THR A 6 -44.15 -1.52 7.97
CA THR A 6 -45.54 -1.43 8.44
C THR A 6 -45.79 -2.42 9.58
N ILE A 7 -46.93 -2.29 10.27
CA ILE A 7 -47.48 -3.35 11.12
C ILE A 7 -48.51 -4.13 10.32
N ILE A 8 -48.41 -5.44 10.36
CA ILE A 8 -49.32 -6.37 9.71
C ILE A 8 -50.11 -7.11 10.79
N ARG A 9 -51.43 -7.22 10.60
CA ARG A 9 -52.31 -8.03 11.45
C ARG A 9 -52.63 -9.37 10.78
N LYS A 10 -52.51 -10.44 11.56
CA LYS A 10 -52.88 -11.81 11.20
C LYS A 10 -53.71 -12.44 12.33
N PRO A 11 -54.43 -13.54 12.09
CA PRO A 11 -55.13 -14.26 13.15
C PRO A 11 -54.21 -14.68 14.30
N SER A 12 -52.94 -14.96 14.01
CA SER A 12 -51.92 -15.31 14.99
C SER A 12 -51.36 -14.12 15.78
N GLY A 13 -51.71 -12.88 15.42
CA GLY A 13 -51.34 -11.66 16.15
C GLY A 13 -50.83 -10.52 15.27
N LEU A 14 -50.21 -9.52 15.91
CA LEU A 14 -49.58 -8.38 15.26
C LEU A 14 -48.09 -8.65 14.97
N PHE A 15 -47.67 -8.34 13.76
CA PHE A 15 -46.29 -8.51 13.28
C PHE A 15 -45.78 -7.20 12.70
N ALA A 16 -44.56 -6.82 13.04
CA ALA A 16 -43.85 -5.74 12.39
C ALA A 16 -43.13 -6.29 11.15
N LEU A 17 -43.37 -5.70 10.00
CA LEU A 17 -42.57 -5.93 8.81
C LEU A 17 -41.39 -4.97 8.82
N VAL A 18 -40.18 -5.50 8.95
CA VAL A 18 -38.97 -4.71 9.16
C VAL A 18 -37.99 -4.95 8.02
N SER A 19 -37.61 -3.89 7.32
CA SER A 19 -36.55 -3.94 6.31
C SER A 19 -35.18 -3.86 6.98
N GLN A 20 -34.30 -4.83 6.70
CA GLN A 20 -32.95 -4.92 7.28
C GLN A 20 -31.91 -5.38 6.26
N ALA A 21 -30.63 -5.23 6.60
CA ALA A 21 -29.52 -5.79 5.83
C ALA A 21 -29.19 -7.20 6.34
N LYS A 22 -29.03 -8.18 5.44
CA LYS A 22 -28.81 -9.59 5.80
C LYS A 22 -27.49 -9.84 6.55
N TYR A 23 -26.45 -9.09 6.23
CA TYR A 23 -25.12 -9.25 6.81
C TYR A 23 -24.39 -7.91 6.90
N LYS A 24 -23.37 -7.85 7.77
CA LYS A 24 -22.49 -6.68 7.89
C LYS A 24 -21.53 -6.67 6.70
N PHE A 25 -21.93 -6.05 5.60
CA PHE A 25 -21.08 -5.91 4.43
C PHE A 25 -20.08 -4.76 4.63
N LYS A 26 -18.79 -5.08 4.61
CA LYS A 26 -17.70 -4.13 4.37
C LYS A 26 -17.32 -4.26 2.91
N ILE A 27 -17.40 -3.17 2.16
CA ILE A 27 -16.80 -3.12 0.82
C ILE A 27 -15.32 -2.92 1.06
N THR A 28 -14.53 -3.97 0.89
CA THR A 28 -13.08 -3.79 0.75
C THR A 28 -12.76 -3.62 -0.74
N LEU A 29 -11.74 -2.82 -1.04
CA LEU A 29 -11.25 -2.64 -2.42
C LEU A 29 -10.86 -3.98 -3.09
N GLN A 30 -10.55 -4.99 -2.28
CA GLN A 30 -10.16 -6.33 -2.71
C GLN A 30 -11.34 -7.24 -3.11
N ASP A 31 -12.60 -6.89 -2.76
CA ASP A 31 -13.80 -7.68 -3.06
C ASP A 31 -14.26 -7.63 -4.53
N SER A 32 -13.44 -7.03 -5.41
CA SER A 32 -13.67 -6.95 -6.85
C SER A 32 -13.57 -8.29 -7.59
N LYS A 33 -13.13 -9.38 -6.93
CA LYS A 33 -13.00 -10.74 -7.48
C LYS A 33 -14.32 -11.55 -7.54
N GLY A 34 -15.42 -10.93 -7.95
CA GLY A 34 -16.62 -11.62 -8.49
C GLY A 34 -17.62 -12.26 -7.50
N ASN A 35 -17.18 -12.77 -6.33
CA ASN A 35 -18.09 -13.43 -5.36
C ASN A 35 -19.08 -12.44 -4.69
N SER A 36 -18.73 -11.15 -4.60
CA SER A 36 -19.53 -10.09 -3.99
C SER A 36 -20.83 -9.73 -4.74
N LEU A 37 -21.00 -10.16 -5.99
CA LEU A 37 -22.15 -9.79 -6.83
C LEU A 37 -23.48 -10.42 -6.37
N LYS A 38 -23.46 -11.72 -6.06
CA LYS A 38 -24.68 -12.46 -5.65
C LYS A 38 -25.16 -12.00 -4.28
N GLU A 39 -24.20 -11.71 -3.40
CA GLU A 39 -24.44 -11.13 -2.10
C GLU A 39 -25.15 -9.78 -2.25
N LEU A 40 -24.54 -8.81 -2.96
CA LEU A 40 -25.13 -7.48 -3.13
C LEU A 40 -26.55 -7.49 -3.71
N ALA A 41 -26.84 -8.39 -4.66
CA ALA A 41 -28.18 -8.53 -5.22
C ALA A 41 -29.24 -8.96 -4.19
N ASN A 42 -28.84 -9.59 -3.09
CA ASN A 42 -29.68 -10.13 -2.03
C ASN A 42 -29.45 -9.43 -0.68
N TYR A 43 -28.86 -8.23 -0.69
CA TYR A 43 -28.33 -7.59 0.52
C TYR A 43 -29.41 -7.16 1.51
N TYR A 44 -30.57 -6.74 1.03
CA TYR A 44 -31.71 -6.36 1.86
C TYR A 44 -32.82 -7.40 1.86
N GLU A 45 -33.51 -7.50 2.98
CA GLU A 45 -34.71 -8.31 3.16
C GLU A 45 -35.74 -7.57 4.01
N CYS A 46 -36.98 -8.06 3.98
CA CYS A 46 -38.00 -7.69 4.95
C CYS A 46 -38.31 -8.92 5.79
N VAL A 47 -38.08 -8.81 7.10
CA VAL A 47 -38.41 -9.84 8.07
C VAL A 47 -39.69 -9.51 8.79
N GLU A 48 -40.49 -10.52 9.05
CA GLU A 48 -41.67 -10.41 9.90
C GLU A 48 -41.28 -10.76 11.33
N LEU A 49 -41.45 -9.82 12.23
CA LEU A 49 -41.16 -10.00 13.65
C LEU A 49 -42.46 -9.85 14.44
N PRO A 50 -42.79 -10.74 15.39
CA PRO A 50 -43.87 -10.49 16.33
C PRO A 50 -43.71 -9.09 16.93
N LEU A 51 -44.78 -8.28 16.94
CA LEU A 51 -44.70 -6.88 17.36
C LEU A 51 -44.10 -6.73 18.77
N LYS A 52 -44.38 -7.69 19.67
CA LYS A 52 -43.80 -7.76 21.02
C LYS A 52 -42.26 -7.82 21.05
N LEU A 53 -41.60 -8.28 19.99
CA LEU A 53 -40.14 -8.36 19.87
C LEU A 53 -39.52 -7.11 19.21
N LEU A 54 -40.33 -6.23 18.62
CA LEU A 54 -39.83 -5.02 17.94
C LEU A 54 -39.23 -4.02 18.94
N ASP A 55 -38.09 -3.41 18.62
CA ASP A 55 -37.52 -2.30 19.40
C ASP A 55 -38.50 -1.11 19.44
N LYS A 56 -38.78 -0.58 20.63
CA LYS A 56 -39.65 0.60 20.82
C LYS A 56 -39.12 1.83 20.07
N LYS A 57 -37.83 1.91 19.78
CA LYS A 57 -37.25 2.99 18.96
C LYS A 57 -37.76 3.00 17.52
N LEU A 58 -38.10 1.83 16.96
CA LEU A 58 -38.65 1.72 15.61
C LEU A 58 -40.15 2.03 15.56
N PHE A 59 -40.87 1.76 16.65
CA PHE A 59 -42.30 2.03 16.76
C PHE A 59 -42.69 2.45 18.19
N PRO A 60 -42.64 3.76 18.52
CA PRO A 60 -42.85 4.25 19.89
C PRO A 60 -44.23 3.92 20.48
N THR A 61 -45.24 3.74 19.62
CA THR A 61 -46.63 3.43 20.02
C THR A 61 -46.89 1.92 20.16
N LYS A 62 -45.85 1.07 20.05
CA LYS A 62 -45.94 -0.39 20.15
C LYS A 62 -46.79 -0.91 21.30
N ASP A 63 -46.53 -0.46 22.53
CA ASP A 63 -47.23 -0.99 23.71
C ASP A 63 -48.72 -0.60 23.71
N LYS A 64 -49.04 0.61 23.21
CA LYS A 64 -50.44 1.04 23.05
C LYS A 64 -51.18 0.14 22.08
N LEU A 65 -50.52 -0.26 20.99
CA LEU A 65 -51.09 -1.12 19.96
C LEU A 65 -51.25 -2.56 20.45
N LEU A 66 -50.28 -3.11 21.17
CA LEU A 66 -50.38 -4.43 21.79
C LEU A 66 -51.51 -4.48 22.84
N ASN A 67 -51.59 -3.47 23.71
CA ASN A 67 -52.67 -3.37 24.70
C ASN A 67 -54.06 -3.25 24.03
N ALA A 68 -54.14 -2.55 22.89
CA ALA A 68 -55.36 -2.48 22.10
C ALA A 68 -55.72 -3.84 21.51
N TRP A 69 -54.74 -4.55 20.95
CA TRP A 69 -54.93 -5.89 20.40
C TRP A 69 -55.40 -6.87 21.47
N ASP A 70 -54.74 -6.93 22.62
CA ASP A 70 -55.10 -7.84 23.71
C ASP A 70 -56.51 -7.54 24.25
N TYR A 71 -56.88 -6.26 24.37
CA TYR A 71 -58.25 -5.86 24.74
C TYR A 71 -59.31 -6.43 23.77
N LEU A 72 -59.03 -6.39 22.47
CA LEU A 72 -59.96 -6.85 21.42
C LEU A 72 -60.13 -8.38 21.36
N SER A 73 -59.37 -9.14 22.16
CA SER A 73 -59.53 -10.60 22.27
C SER A 73 -60.72 -11.02 23.13
N LYS A 74 -61.23 -10.12 23.99
CA LYS A 74 -62.26 -10.38 25.00
C LYS A 74 -63.33 -9.27 25.03
N VAL A 75 -63.86 -8.90 23.87
CA VAL A 75 -64.86 -7.83 23.77
C VAL A 75 -66.20 -8.33 24.25
N ARG A 76 -66.80 -7.63 25.22
CA ARG A 76 -68.15 -7.93 25.73
C ARG A 76 -69.22 -7.04 25.13
N GLU A 77 -68.86 -5.79 24.82
CA GLU A 77 -69.76 -4.76 24.30
C GLU A 77 -69.01 -3.88 23.28
N PHE A 78 -69.71 -3.43 22.24
CA PHE A 78 -69.16 -2.51 21.23
C PHE A 78 -69.31 -1.05 21.69
N ASP A 79 -68.60 -0.71 22.75
CA ASP A 79 -68.57 0.62 23.36
C ASP A 79 -67.54 1.56 22.71
N GLU A 80 -67.48 2.82 23.17
CA GLU A 80 -66.51 3.81 22.69
C GLU A 80 -65.06 3.36 22.84
N LYS A 81 -64.74 2.57 23.89
CA LYS A 81 -63.40 2.03 24.10
C LYS A 81 -63.06 0.99 23.04
N THR A 82 -63.97 0.07 22.76
CA THR A 82 -63.82 -0.95 21.70
C THR A 82 -63.65 -0.29 20.34
N LEU A 83 -64.43 0.76 20.06
CA LEU A 83 -64.26 1.58 18.85
C LEU A 83 -62.88 2.23 18.79
N ALA A 84 -62.46 2.93 19.84
CA ALA A 84 -61.16 3.61 19.87
C ALA A 84 -59.99 2.63 19.67
N ARG A 85 -60.05 1.44 20.29
CA ARG A 85 -59.03 0.38 20.11
C ARG A 85 -59.07 -0.22 18.71
N THR A 86 -60.26 -0.47 18.17
CA THR A 86 -60.42 -0.98 16.80
C THR A 86 -59.88 0.01 15.77
N SER A 87 -60.23 1.29 15.92
CA SER A 87 -59.73 2.38 15.09
C SER A 87 -58.21 2.48 15.16
N LEU A 88 -57.62 2.43 16.37
CA LEU A 88 -56.16 2.42 16.55
C LEU A 88 -55.50 1.25 15.81
N ILE A 89 -56.04 0.02 15.94
CA ILE A 89 -55.54 -1.15 15.20
C ILE A 89 -55.60 -0.93 13.69
N LEU A 90 -56.74 -0.45 13.17
CA LEU A 90 -56.94 -0.26 11.73
C LEU A 90 -56.08 0.90 11.17
N GLN A 91 -55.81 1.93 11.97
CA GLN A 91 -54.97 3.07 11.58
C GLN A 91 -53.48 2.72 11.55
N GLU A 92 -53.02 1.93 12.52
CA GLU A 92 -51.60 1.63 12.73
C GLU A 92 -51.15 0.30 12.11
N SER A 93 -52.09 -0.54 11.66
CA SER A 93 -51.79 -1.82 11.00
C SER A 93 -52.51 -2.00 9.68
N GLN A 94 -52.02 -2.91 8.85
CA GLN A 94 -52.67 -3.38 7.64
C GLN A 94 -52.95 -4.88 7.70
N LEU A 95 -53.96 -5.33 6.97
CA LEU A 95 -54.21 -6.75 6.78
C LEU A 95 -53.07 -7.38 5.96
N ASP A 96 -52.60 -8.60 6.30
CA ASP A 96 -51.66 -9.31 5.42
C ASP A 96 -52.41 -9.78 4.17
N PRO A 97 -52.07 -9.29 2.96
CA PRO A 97 -52.79 -9.66 1.74
C PRO A 97 -52.56 -11.13 1.34
N PHE A 98 -51.63 -11.84 2.00
CA PHE A 98 -51.34 -13.25 1.76
C PHE A 98 -52.03 -14.21 2.73
N ILE A 99 -52.83 -13.72 3.69
CA ILE A 99 -53.65 -14.58 4.53
C ILE A 99 -54.74 -15.25 3.68
N GLU A 100 -54.94 -16.55 3.90
CA GLU A 100 -56.10 -17.27 3.37
C GLU A 100 -57.36 -16.76 4.07
N LEU A 101 -58.38 -16.43 3.28
CA LEU A 101 -59.65 -15.95 3.82
C LEU A 101 -60.29 -17.06 4.66
N PHE A 102 -60.66 -16.72 5.89
CA PHE A 102 -61.43 -17.60 6.74
C PHE A 102 -62.90 -17.47 6.37
N ASP A 103 -63.62 -18.60 6.33
CA ASP A 103 -65.08 -18.58 6.28
C ASP A 103 -65.63 -18.24 7.67
N LEU A 104 -65.49 -16.97 8.04
CA LEU A 104 -66.02 -16.45 9.29
C LEU A 104 -67.49 -16.08 9.09
N PRO A 105 -68.38 -16.43 10.03
CA PRO A 105 -69.74 -15.93 10.00
C PRO A 105 -69.71 -14.39 10.02
N VAL A 106 -70.66 -13.76 9.32
CA VAL A 106 -70.79 -12.30 9.31
C VAL A 106 -70.96 -11.82 10.75
N LEU A 107 -70.12 -10.86 11.17
CA LEU A 107 -70.20 -10.29 12.51
C LEU A 107 -71.55 -9.60 12.69
N ASN A 108 -72.47 -10.24 13.43
CA ASN A 108 -73.77 -9.67 13.74
C ASN A 108 -73.65 -8.70 14.91
N LEU A 109 -73.66 -7.42 14.59
CA LEU A 109 -73.44 -6.32 15.53
C LEU A 109 -74.74 -5.66 16.02
N GLU A 110 -75.92 -6.20 15.67
CA GLU A 110 -77.24 -5.56 15.91
C GLU A 110 -77.84 -5.83 17.31
N GLN A 111 -77.13 -6.45 18.26
CA GLN A 111 -77.69 -6.77 19.58
C GLN A 111 -77.25 -5.79 20.69
N SER A 112 -77.66 -4.53 20.60
CA SER A 112 -77.98 -3.78 21.82
C SER A 112 -79.50 -3.61 21.90
N GLU A 113 -80.19 -4.68 22.31
CA GLU A 113 -81.57 -4.55 22.76
C GLU A 113 -81.58 -3.47 23.84
N LYS A 114 -82.28 -2.35 23.58
CA LYS A 114 -82.44 -1.24 24.52
C LYS A 114 -82.66 -1.81 25.91
N ILE A 115 -81.72 -1.57 26.83
CA ILE A 115 -81.91 -1.87 28.25
C ILE A 115 -83.19 -1.11 28.63
N LEU A 116 -84.28 -1.85 28.83
CA LEU A 116 -85.54 -1.29 29.30
C LEU A 116 -85.22 -0.64 30.65
N LYS A 117 -85.29 0.69 30.72
CA LYS A 117 -85.14 1.43 31.98
C LYS A 117 -86.14 0.83 32.97
N PRO A 118 -85.71 0.45 34.19
CA PRO A 118 -86.65 -0.02 35.19
C PRO A 118 -87.65 1.10 35.46
N SER A 119 -88.90 0.90 35.06
CA SER A 119 -90.00 1.74 35.51
C SER A 119 -90.11 1.56 37.02
N ALA A 120 -90.09 2.65 37.78
CA ALA A 120 -90.35 2.65 39.21
C ALA A 120 -91.76 2.09 39.47
N ALA A 121 -91.84 0.78 39.73
CA ALA A 121 -93.03 0.11 40.21
C ALA A 121 -92.70 -0.53 41.56
N HIS A 122 -93.61 -0.31 42.51
CA HIS A 122 -93.49 -0.57 43.94
C HIS A 122 -93.03 -1.98 44.37
N PRO A 123 -92.35 -2.15 45.52
CA PRO A 123 -91.72 -3.41 45.93
C PRO A 123 -92.66 -4.44 46.61
N ARG A 124 -93.98 -4.43 46.37
CA ARG A 124 -94.94 -5.27 47.13
C ARG A 124 -95.74 -6.31 46.33
N ALA A 125 -95.44 -6.56 45.07
CA ALA A 125 -96.22 -7.50 44.23
C ALA A 125 -95.45 -8.74 43.74
N TYR A 126 -94.50 -9.28 44.52
CA TYR A 126 -93.73 -10.48 44.14
C TYR A 126 -93.82 -11.63 45.16
N GLN A 127 -95.02 -11.89 45.69
CA GLN A 127 -95.33 -13.20 46.28
C GLN A 127 -96.35 -13.91 45.37
N GLY A 128 -95.85 -14.76 44.46
CA GLY A 128 -96.68 -15.73 43.74
C GLY A 128 -96.48 -15.88 42.23
N THR A 129 -95.51 -15.21 41.59
CA THR A 129 -95.31 -15.38 40.12
C THR A 129 -94.13 -16.29 39.79
N LYS A 130 -94.38 -17.17 38.82
CA LYS A 130 -93.47 -18.13 38.15
C LYS A 130 -92.26 -17.47 37.43
N TYR A 131 -92.01 -16.18 37.65
CA TYR A 131 -91.03 -15.38 36.93
C TYR A 131 -89.72 -15.31 37.73
N GLN A 132 -88.76 -16.16 37.33
CA GLN A 132 -87.37 -15.97 37.70
C GLN A 132 -86.89 -14.61 37.17
N PRO A 133 -86.11 -13.82 37.93
CA PRO A 133 -85.43 -12.65 37.38
C PRO A 133 -84.66 -13.08 36.12
N PRO A 134 -84.67 -12.29 35.04
CA PRO A 134 -83.94 -12.64 33.82
C PRO A 134 -82.50 -12.96 34.22
N LYS A 135 -82.06 -14.20 33.97
CA LYS A 135 -80.68 -14.61 34.18
C LYS A 135 -79.81 -13.52 33.57
N THR A 136 -78.92 -12.93 34.37
CA THR A 136 -77.95 -11.95 33.90
C THR A 136 -77.34 -12.50 32.62
N LYS A 137 -77.68 -11.90 31.47
CA LYS A 137 -77.30 -12.40 30.16
C LYS A 137 -75.77 -12.45 30.21
N GLN A 138 -75.19 -13.64 30.26
CA GLN A 138 -73.74 -13.76 30.21
C GLN A 138 -73.35 -13.28 28.82
N PHE A 139 -72.81 -12.05 28.75
CA PHE A 139 -72.27 -11.52 27.52
C PHE A 139 -71.19 -12.48 27.05
N LYS A 140 -71.44 -13.11 25.90
CA LYS A 140 -70.48 -14.01 25.28
C LYS A 140 -69.31 -13.13 24.84
N GLU A 141 -68.13 -13.35 25.41
CA GLU A 141 -66.92 -12.66 24.96
C GLU A 141 -66.69 -12.98 23.48
N ILE A 142 -66.61 -11.93 22.66
CA ILE A 142 -66.31 -12.00 21.25
C ILE A 142 -64.83 -11.66 21.06
N ASN A 143 -64.09 -12.58 20.45
CA ASN A 143 -62.74 -12.28 19.98
C ASN A 143 -62.83 -11.60 18.62
N LEU A 144 -62.45 -10.32 18.53
CA LEU A 144 -62.49 -9.55 17.29
C LEU A 144 -61.27 -9.79 16.38
N HIS A 145 -60.22 -10.49 16.83
CA HIS A 145 -59.01 -10.70 16.00
C HIS A 145 -59.30 -11.32 14.63
N PRO A 146 -60.07 -12.42 14.51
CA PRO A 146 -60.32 -13.04 13.21
C PRO A 146 -61.10 -12.10 12.27
N TYR A 147 -62.05 -11.35 12.81
CA TYR A 147 -62.88 -10.40 12.06
C TYR A 147 -62.10 -9.18 11.58
N LEU A 148 -61.13 -8.69 12.38
CA LEU A 148 -60.21 -7.63 11.95
C LEU A 148 -59.18 -8.11 10.92
N CYS A 149 -59.03 -9.43 10.80
CA CYS A 149 -58.23 -10.09 9.79
C CYS A 149 -59.01 -10.56 8.55
N ASP A 150 -60.28 -10.15 8.42
CA ASP A 150 -61.11 -10.42 7.25
C ASP A 150 -61.62 -9.11 6.63
N GLU A 151 -61.38 -8.93 5.33
CA GLU A 151 -61.68 -7.68 4.62
C GLU A 151 -63.18 -7.35 4.62
N LYS A 152 -64.04 -8.37 4.48
CA LYS A 152 -65.51 -8.18 4.49
C LYS A 152 -65.98 -7.69 5.86
N ASN A 153 -65.52 -8.33 6.93
CA ASN A 153 -65.88 -7.96 8.29
C ASN A 153 -65.26 -6.62 8.72
N VAL A 154 -64.05 -6.26 8.29
CA VAL A 154 -63.49 -4.92 8.51
C VAL A 154 -64.38 -3.85 7.89
N ASN A 155 -64.88 -4.06 6.67
CA ASN A 155 -65.79 -3.12 6.02
C ASN A 155 -67.14 -2.99 6.74
N ILE A 156 -67.66 -4.08 7.32
CA ILE A 156 -68.87 -4.05 8.16
C ILE A 156 -68.62 -3.22 9.42
N ILE A 157 -67.50 -3.48 10.10
CA ILE A 157 -67.07 -2.73 11.29
C ILE A 157 -66.92 -1.23 10.96
N LEU A 158 -66.22 -0.88 9.85
CA LEU A 158 -66.03 0.51 9.43
C LEU A 158 -67.38 1.19 9.16
N LYS A 159 -68.29 0.54 8.43
CA LYS A 159 -69.64 1.08 8.14
C LYS A 159 -70.44 1.35 9.41
N GLN A 160 -70.42 0.41 10.36
CA GLN A 160 -71.17 0.56 11.60
C GLN A 160 -70.69 1.72 12.45
N PHE A 161 -69.39 2.01 12.40
CA PHE A 161 -68.81 3.11 13.17
C PHE A 161 -68.71 4.42 12.39
N ASN A 162 -69.41 4.54 11.25
CA ASN A 162 -69.35 5.70 10.34
C ASN A 162 -67.91 6.08 9.94
N LEU A 163 -67.02 5.08 9.84
CA LEU A 163 -65.66 5.26 9.34
C LEU A 163 -65.66 5.09 7.81
N PRO A 164 -64.83 5.86 7.07
CA PRO A 164 -64.78 5.77 5.62
C PRO A 164 -64.37 4.35 5.19
N SER A 165 -65.23 3.69 4.40
CA SER A 165 -64.89 2.41 3.77
C SER A 165 -63.92 2.63 2.61
N GLU A 166 -62.87 1.83 2.52
CA GLU A 166 -61.95 1.86 1.38
C GLU A 166 -62.69 1.39 0.12
N LYS A 167 -62.75 2.22 -0.92
CA LYS A 167 -63.24 1.79 -2.24
C LYS A 167 -62.17 0.89 -2.89
N GLU A 168 -62.58 -0.29 -3.35
CA GLU A 168 -61.71 -1.30 -3.96
C GLU A 168 -60.99 -0.78 -5.22
N ILE A 169 -59.75 -0.32 -5.04
CA ILE A 169 -58.76 -0.35 -6.12
C ILE A 169 -57.96 -1.63 -5.91
N LYS A 170 -58.08 -2.59 -6.84
CA LYS A 170 -57.38 -3.88 -6.75
C LYS A 170 -55.89 -3.71 -7.04
N PHE A 171 -55.08 -3.53 -5.99
CA PHE A 171 -53.62 -3.51 -6.09
C PHE A 171 -53.01 -4.91 -5.97
N PRO A 172 -51.81 -5.16 -6.51
CA PRO A 172 -51.09 -6.42 -6.30
C PRO A 172 -50.81 -6.68 -4.82
N LYS A 173 -50.97 -7.93 -4.36
CA LYS A 173 -50.71 -8.31 -2.95
C LYS A 173 -49.34 -7.87 -2.44
N ALA A 174 -48.29 -8.03 -3.25
CA ALA A 174 -46.95 -7.59 -2.89
C ALA A 174 -46.83 -6.06 -2.80
N PHE A 175 -47.53 -5.31 -3.67
CA PHE A 175 -47.57 -3.85 -3.60
C PHE A 175 -48.25 -3.38 -2.31
N ILE A 176 -49.40 -3.96 -1.98
CA ILE A 176 -50.14 -3.70 -0.73
C ILE A 176 -49.25 -3.99 0.47
N LYS A 177 -48.56 -5.14 0.48
CA LYS A 177 -47.76 -5.55 1.64
C LYS A 177 -46.54 -4.66 1.87
N TYR A 178 -45.78 -4.35 0.82
CA TYR A 178 -44.44 -3.79 0.96
C TYR A 178 -44.32 -2.30 0.62
N LEU A 179 -45.10 -1.78 -0.33
CA LEU A 179 -44.91 -0.42 -0.86
C LEU A 179 -46.02 0.55 -0.43
N LEU A 180 -47.28 0.15 -0.55
CA LEU A 180 -48.44 0.99 -0.20
C LEU A 180 -48.37 1.61 1.22
N PRO A 181 -47.90 0.91 2.27
CA PRO A 181 -47.80 1.49 3.61
C PRO A 181 -46.84 2.67 3.68
N LEU A 182 -45.77 2.62 2.89
CA LEU A 182 -44.76 3.68 2.81
C LEU A 182 -45.25 4.88 1.99
N LEU A 183 -46.36 4.71 1.25
CA LEU A 183 -46.99 5.72 0.43
C LEU A 183 -48.30 6.26 1.05
N LYS A 184 -48.63 5.88 2.28
CA LYS A 184 -49.91 6.24 2.93
C LYS A 184 -50.15 7.76 3.03
N ALA A 185 -49.09 8.55 3.13
CA ALA A 185 -49.16 10.01 3.16
C ALA A 185 -49.07 10.67 1.78
N ALA A 186 -48.90 9.88 0.70
CA ALA A 186 -48.80 10.37 -0.65
C ALA A 186 -50.19 10.61 -1.27
N ASP A 187 -50.28 11.53 -2.21
CA ASP A 187 -51.48 11.67 -3.03
C ASP A 187 -51.68 10.45 -3.96
N LYS A 188 -52.88 10.35 -4.54
CA LYS A 188 -53.24 9.25 -5.44
C LYS A 188 -52.32 9.17 -6.66
N GLU A 189 -51.93 10.31 -7.22
CA GLU A 189 -51.08 10.37 -8.40
C GLU A 189 -49.73 9.70 -8.12
N LYS A 190 -49.11 10.02 -6.98
CA LYS A 190 -47.86 9.42 -6.53
C LYS A 190 -48.00 7.93 -6.28
N VAL A 191 -49.11 7.46 -5.70
CA VAL A 191 -49.38 6.03 -5.51
C VAL A 191 -49.43 5.31 -6.87
N PHE A 192 -50.11 5.89 -7.87
CA PHE A 192 -50.16 5.32 -9.23
C PHE A 192 -48.79 5.34 -9.94
N GLN A 193 -48.00 6.40 -9.76
CA GLN A 193 -46.62 6.47 -10.25
C GLN A 193 -45.77 5.31 -9.68
N PHE A 194 -45.89 5.01 -8.39
CA PHE A 194 -45.17 3.86 -7.80
C PHE A 194 -45.75 2.51 -8.20
N LEU A 195 -47.05 2.42 -8.52
CA LEU A 195 -47.65 1.22 -9.11
C LEU A 195 -47.09 0.96 -10.53
N GLU A 196 -46.89 2.01 -11.32
CA GLU A 196 -46.21 1.92 -12.61
C GLU A 196 -44.77 1.43 -12.46
N VAL A 197 -44.03 1.97 -11.48
CA VAL A 197 -42.69 1.49 -11.12
C VAL A 197 -42.72 0.01 -10.74
N PHE A 198 -43.71 -0.43 -9.95
CA PHE A 198 -43.86 -1.83 -9.53
C PHE A 198 -43.94 -2.77 -10.73
N TRP A 199 -44.73 -2.41 -11.75
CA TRP A 199 -44.88 -3.20 -12.97
C TRP A 199 -43.66 -3.11 -13.88
N THR A 200 -43.15 -1.90 -14.11
CA THR A 200 -41.98 -1.65 -14.96
C THR A 200 -40.74 -2.39 -14.46
N LEU A 201 -40.56 -2.47 -13.15
CA LEU A 201 -39.47 -3.21 -12.52
C LEU A 201 -39.75 -4.70 -12.34
N ARG A 202 -40.97 -5.17 -12.66
CA ARG A 202 -41.45 -6.55 -12.44
C ARG A 202 -41.25 -7.01 -10.99
N LEU A 203 -41.61 -6.15 -10.05
CA LEU A 203 -41.39 -6.39 -8.61
C LEU A 203 -42.24 -7.56 -8.08
N ASP A 204 -43.30 -7.94 -8.79
CA ASP A 204 -44.09 -9.16 -8.58
C ASP A 204 -43.24 -10.44 -8.72
N LYS A 205 -42.28 -10.44 -9.66
CA LYS A 205 -41.42 -11.60 -9.97
C LYS A 205 -40.01 -11.48 -9.42
N LYS A 206 -39.60 -10.29 -8.95
CA LYS A 206 -38.24 -9.98 -8.52
C LYS A 206 -38.21 -9.56 -7.05
N GLN A 207 -38.46 -10.53 -6.18
CA GLN A 207 -38.53 -10.32 -4.73
C GLN A 207 -37.29 -9.57 -4.18
N ASN A 208 -36.08 -9.92 -4.61
CA ASN A 208 -34.87 -9.23 -4.14
C ASN A 208 -34.90 -7.74 -4.51
N LEU A 209 -35.30 -7.39 -5.74
CA LEU A 209 -35.43 -6.00 -6.17
C LEU A 209 -36.54 -5.27 -5.39
N LEU A 210 -37.66 -5.94 -5.12
CA LEU A 210 -38.75 -5.41 -4.29
C LEU A 210 -38.23 -5.05 -2.88
N MET A 211 -37.41 -5.90 -2.26
CA MET A 211 -36.82 -5.61 -0.94
C MET A 211 -35.91 -4.37 -0.98
N HIS A 212 -35.16 -4.18 -2.07
CA HIS A 212 -34.31 -2.99 -2.26
C HIS A 212 -35.13 -1.71 -2.45
N ILE A 213 -36.20 -1.75 -3.25
CA ILE A 213 -37.11 -0.61 -3.45
C ILE A 213 -37.86 -0.26 -2.16
N THR A 214 -38.35 -1.28 -1.44
CA THR A 214 -38.98 -1.11 -0.12
C THR A 214 -38.01 -0.42 0.84
N ARG A 215 -36.76 -0.89 0.88
CA ARG A 215 -35.71 -0.29 1.71
C ARG A 215 -35.44 1.17 1.32
N LEU A 216 -35.40 1.49 0.03
CA LEU A 216 -35.18 2.85 -0.45
C LEU A 216 -36.29 3.80 0.03
N LEU A 217 -37.56 3.40 -0.12
CA LEU A 217 -38.72 4.16 0.37
C LEU A 217 -38.73 4.32 1.89
N CYS A 218 -38.26 3.33 2.65
CA CYS A 218 -38.10 3.46 4.09
C CYS A 218 -37.04 4.50 4.53
N LEU A 219 -36.09 4.83 3.63
CA LEU A 219 -34.92 5.62 3.97
C LEU A 219 -35.03 7.09 3.57
N ASP A 220 -35.77 7.41 2.51
CA ASP A 220 -36.00 8.79 2.05
C ASP A 220 -37.49 9.12 2.02
N LYS A 221 -37.85 10.21 2.72
CA LYS A 221 -39.21 10.71 2.77
C LYS A 221 -39.59 11.52 1.53
N ASN A 222 -38.61 11.95 0.73
CA ASN A 222 -38.87 12.66 -0.52
C ASN A 222 -39.26 11.67 -1.62
N LEU A 223 -40.57 11.40 -1.72
CA LEU A 223 -41.11 10.43 -2.68
C LEU A 223 -40.84 10.80 -4.14
N SER A 224 -40.73 12.09 -4.47
CA SER A 224 -40.36 12.53 -5.83
C SER A 224 -38.92 12.16 -6.18
N ASN A 225 -38.01 12.32 -5.22
CA ASN A 225 -36.61 11.90 -5.36
C ASN A 225 -36.50 10.37 -5.52
N VAL A 226 -37.17 9.62 -4.64
CA VAL A 226 -37.20 8.15 -4.71
C VAL A 226 -37.79 7.66 -6.03
N PHE A 227 -38.88 8.28 -6.48
CA PHE A 227 -39.51 7.95 -7.76
C PHE A 227 -38.53 8.14 -8.93
N ARG A 228 -37.79 9.26 -8.97
CA ARG A 228 -36.81 9.53 -10.03
C ARG A 228 -35.66 8.53 -10.01
N TRP A 229 -35.16 8.14 -8.84
CA TRP A 229 -34.20 7.02 -8.73
C TRP A 229 -34.78 5.70 -9.22
N CYS A 230 -36.08 5.43 -8.97
CA CYS A 230 -36.73 4.23 -9.49
C CYS A 230 -36.83 4.23 -11.02
N GLN A 231 -37.06 5.39 -11.66
CA GLN A 231 -37.03 5.55 -13.11
C GLN A 231 -35.63 5.27 -13.67
N ILE A 232 -34.58 5.78 -13.02
CA ILE A 232 -33.18 5.49 -13.37
C ILE A 232 -32.89 3.98 -13.26
N VAL A 233 -33.38 3.33 -12.20
CA VAL A 233 -33.25 1.87 -12.02
C VAL A 233 -33.96 1.12 -13.14
N ALA A 234 -35.13 1.60 -13.59
CA ALA A 234 -35.87 0.97 -14.69
C ALA A 234 -35.06 0.98 -16.00
N LYS A 235 -34.28 2.04 -16.24
CA LYS A 235 -33.35 2.14 -17.38
C LYS A 235 -32.14 1.19 -17.26
N GLN A 236 -31.80 0.69 -16.06
CA GLN A 236 -30.68 -0.24 -15.90
C GLN A 236 -31.00 -1.65 -16.46
N PRO A 237 -29.99 -2.36 -17.00
CA PRO A 237 -30.16 -3.76 -17.40
C PRO A 237 -30.66 -4.63 -16.24
N LEU A 238 -31.55 -5.60 -16.54
CA LEU A 238 -32.28 -6.40 -15.53
C LEU A 238 -31.39 -7.00 -14.44
N ARG A 239 -30.20 -7.50 -14.80
CA ARG A 239 -29.26 -8.14 -13.87
C ARG A 239 -28.50 -7.16 -12.97
N ARG A 240 -28.54 -5.86 -13.29
CA ARG A 240 -27.81 -4.78 -12.59
C ARG A 240 -28.67 -4.00 -11.60
N ARG A 241 -30.00 -4.00 -11.77
CA ARG A 241 -30.97 -3.20 -10.99
C ARG A 241 -30.82 -3.34 -9.46
N ALA A 242 -30.78 -4.57 -8.95
CA ALA A 242 -30.70 -4.80 -7.50
C ALA A 242 -29.36 -4.32 -6.92
N ILE A 243 -28.26 -4.65 -7.61
CA ILE A 243 -26.91 -4.21 -7.26
C ILE A 243 -26.81 -2.68 -7.26
N PHE A 244 -27.41 -2.02 -8.25
CA PHE A 244 -27.41 -0.57 -8.36
C PHE A 244 -28.06 0.09 -7.16
N ILE A 245 -29.27 -0.35 -6.78
CA ILE A 245 -29.95 0.18 -5.60
C ILE A 245 -29.19 -0.17 -4.32
N ALA A 246 -28.61 -1.37 -4.22
CA ALA A 246 -27.85 -1.79 -3.06
C ALA A 246 -26.70 -0.80 -2.77
N LEU A 247 -25.91 -0.46 -3.79
CA LEU A 247 -24.82 0.49 -3.70
C LEU A 247 -25.30 1.94 -3.54
N LEU A 248 -26.37 2.34 -4.24
CA LEU A 248 -27.00 3.65 -4.09
C LEU A 248 -27.39 3.92 -2.64
N ILE A 249 -28.05 2.95 -1.99
CA ILE A 249 -28.45 3.00 -0.58
C ILE A 249 -27.22 2.99 0.32
N LYS A 250 -26.30 2.04 0.10
CA LYS A 250 -25.12 1.85 0.95
C LYS A 250 -24.24 3.09 1.01
N LEU A 251 -24.06 3.76 -0.13
CA LEU A 251 -23.27 4.97 -0.24
C LEU A 251 -24.05 6.23 0.19
N GLY A 252 -25.38 6.16 0.33
CA GLY A 252 -26.20 7.32 0.67
C GLY A 252 -26.42 8.28 -0.50
N VAL A 253 -26.14 7.85 -1.73
CA VAL A 253 -26.31 8.67 -2.95
C VAL A 253 -27.79 8.93 -3.23
N TYR A 254 -28.67 8.05 -2.77
CA TYR A 254 -30.11 8.23 -2.89
C TYR A 254 -30.64 9.53 -2.28
N LEU A 255 -29.90 10.14 -1.33
CA LEU A 255 -30.28 11.42 -0.71
C LEU A 255 -30.07 12.62 -1.65
N LEU A 256 -29.33 12.43 -2.75
CA LEU A 256 -29.15 13.43 -3.78
C LEU A 256 -30.32 13.37 -4.76
N SER A 257 -30.80 14.54 -5.19
CA SER A 257 -31.79 14.64 -6.27
C SER A 257 -31.10 14.32 -7.60
N PRO A 258 -31.46 13.24 -8.31
CA PRO A 258 -30.85 12.94 -9.59
C PRO A 258 -31.25 14.01 -10.59
N THR A 259 -30.28 14.60 -11.27
CA THR A 259 -30.48 15.57 -12.34
C THR A 259 -30.48 14.86 -13.69
N GLU A 260 -30.95 15.53 -14.75
CA GLU A 260 -30.89 14.97 -16.11
C GLU A 260 -29.45 14.64 -16.52
N HIS A 261 -28.49 15.45 -16.06
CA HIS A 261 -27.06 15.21 -16.26
C HIS A 261 -26.57 13.90 -15.62
N ILE A 262 -27.03 13.57 -14.41
CA ILE A 262 -26.70 12.28 -13.77
C ILE A 262 -27.28 11.10 -14.57
N GLU A 263 -28.48 11.26 -15.13
CA GLU A 263 -29.10 10.22 -15.97
C GLU A 263 -28.26 9.92 -17.22
N GLN A 264 -27.78 10.96 -17.92
CA GLN A 264 -26.91 10.82 -19.09
C GLN A 264 -25.62 10.06 -18.77
N TYR A 265 -24.97 10.38 -17.64
CA TYR A 265 -23.77 9.65 -17.23
C TYR A 265 -24.04 8.20 -16.84
N ILE A 266 -25.21 7.89 -16.32
CA ILE A 266 -25.56 6.50 -16.01
C ILE A 266 -25.68 5.66 -17.30
N ASP A 267 -26.21 6.26 -18.37
CA ASP A 267 -26.26 5.60 -19.68
C ASP A 267 -24.85 5.39 -20.24
N GLN A 268 -24.00 6.42 -20.19
CA GLN A 268 -22.58 6.31 -20.56
C GLN A 268 -21.85 5.26 -19.71
N PHE A 269 -22.11 5.18 -18.40
CA PHE A 269 -21.53 4.19 -17.50
C PHE A 269 -21.90 2.77 -17.90
N ASN A 270 -23.15 2.55 -18.28
CA ASN A 270 -23.63 1.25 -18.71
C ASN A 270 -22.99 0.79 -20.02
N LEU A 271 -22.77 1.71 -20.96
CA LEU A 271 -22.09 1.46 -22.22
C LEU A 271 -20.60 1.18 -22.00
N LEU A 272 -19.95 1.98 -21.16
CA LEU A 272 -18.49 1.89 -20.97
C LEU A 272 -18.07 0.72 -20.08
N THR A 273 -18.92 0.22 -19.18
CA THR A 273 -18.49 -0.72 -18.14
C THR A 273 -18.78 -2.19 -18.47
N PRO A 274 -17.75 -3.04 -18.64
CA PRO A 274 -17.93 -4.47 -18.86
C PRO A 274 -18.57 -5.17 -17.65
N LYS A 275 -19.30 -6.26 -17.90
CA LYS A 275 -20.01 -7.02 -16.86
C LYS A 275 -19.10 -7.44 -15.69
N LYS A 276 -17.86 -7.87 -15.97
CA LYS A 276 -16.89 -8.33 -14.96
C LYS A 276 -16.54 -7.25 -13.93
N TYR A 277 -16.53 -5.97 -14.34
CA TYR A 277 -16.08 -4.85 -13.51
C TYR A 277 -17.22 -3.91 -13.08
N TYR A 278 -18.47 -4.31 -13.29
CA TYR A 278 -19.63 -3.46 -13.06
C TYR A 278 -19.72 -2.98 -11.61
N VAL A 279 -19.57 -3.87 -10.62
CA VAL A 279 -19.73 -3.50 -9.22
C VAL A 279 -18.63 -2.59 -8.70
N SER A 280 -17.36 -2.91 -8.99
CA SER A 280 -16.25 -2.08 -8.56
C SER A 280 -16.35 -0.69 -9.17
N ARG A 281 -16.60 -0.58 -10.48
CA ARG A 281 -16.74 0.72 -11.14
C ARG A 281 -18.01 1.46 -10.72
N LEU A 282 -19.12 0.77 -10.46
CA LEU A 282 -20.35 1.41 -10.00
C LEU A 282 -20.16 2.01 -8.59
N PHE A 283 -19.45 1.31 -7.72
CA PHE A 283 -19.09 1.83 -6.41
C PHE A 283 -18.34 3.17 -6.52
N PHE A 284 -17.32 3.23 -7.38
CA PHE A 284 -16.55 4.46 -7.60
C PHE A 284 -17.35 5.56 -8.29
N PHE A 285 -18.14 5.21 -9.31
CA PHE A 285 -19.04 6.15 -9.99
C PHE A 285 -20.01 6.82 -9.01
N LEU A 286 -20.69 6.03 -8.18
CA LEU A 286 -21.61 6.55 -7.16
C LEU A 286 -20.88 7.34 -6.07
N LEU A 287 -19.66 6.96 -5.72
CA LEU A 287 -18.84 7.72 -4.77
C LEU A 287 -18.43 9.09 -5.32
N VAL A 288 -18.11 9.18 -6.62
CA VAL A 288 -17.83 10.44 -7.34
C VAL A 288 -19.07 11.34 -7.35
N ILE A 289 -20.26 10.78 -7.68
CA ILE A 289 -21.53 11.53 -7.57
C ILE A 289 -21.73 12.06 -6.14
N LYS A 290 -21.55 11.21 -5.13
CA LYS A 290 -21.73 11.59 -3.73
C LYS A 290 -20.87 12.79 -3.32
N LYS A 291 -19.61 12.77 -3.77
CA LYS A 291 -18.61 13.79 -3.44
C LYS A 291 -18.72 15.03 -4.36
N ASN A 292 -19.68 15.07 -5.28
CA ASN A 292 -19.83 16.10 -6.29
C ASN A 292 -18.54 16.30 -7.10
N ILE A 293 -17.92 15.18 -7.50
CA ILE A 293 -16.68 15.17 -8.27
C ILE A 293 -16.96 15.16 -9.76
N ASN A 294 -16.07 15.77 -10.57
CA ASN A 294 -16.19 15.79 -12.03
C ASN A 294 -16.28 14.36 -12.60
N LEU A 295 -17.43 14.04 -13.21
CA LEU A 295 -17.71 12.71 -13.74
C LEU A 295 -16.89 12.42 -15.01
N ASP A 296 -16.63 13.40 -15.86
CA ASP A 296 -15.85 13.19 -17.09
C ASP A 296 -14.45 12.65 -16.77
N TYR A 297 -13.86 13.09 -15.66
CA TYR A 297 -12.56 12.61 -15.19
C TYR A 297 -12.54 11.09 -14.94
N ILE A 298 -13.57 10.53 -14.30
CA ILE A 298 -13.65 9.08 -14.06
C ILE A 298 -13.98 8.30 -15.34
N PHE A 299 -14.77 8.88 -16.25
CA PHE A 299 -15.08 8.24 -17.53
C PHE A 299 -13.86 8.07 -18.41
N VAL A 300 -12.96 9.06 -18.46
CA VAL A 300 -11.66 8.91 -19.11
C VAL A 300 -10.87 7.76 -18.48
N GLY A 301 -10.82 7.69 -17.15
CA GLY A 301 -10.17 6.58 -16.44
C GLY A 301 -10.76 5.21 -16.78
N PHE A 302 -12.09 5.09 -16.86
CA PHE A 302 -12.77 3.84 -17.27
C PHE A 302 -12.48 3.45 -18.72
N ALA A 303 -12.41 4.42 -19.63
CA ALA A 303 -12.07 4.18 -21.03
C ALA A 303 -10.62 3.69 -21.16
N LEU A 304 -9.67 4.35 -20.49
CA LEU A 304 -8.27 3.93 -20.46
C LEU A 304 -8.13 2.53 -19.83
N ALA A 305 -8.82 2.24 -18.73
CA ALA A 305 -8.78 0.91 -18.11
C ALA A 305 -9.33 -0.17 -19.05
N ASN A 306 -10.40 0.10 -19.81
CA ASN A 306 -10.90 -0.87 -20.79
C ASN A 306 -9.88 -1.25 -21.86
N LYS A 307 -9.07 -0.27 -22.28
CA LYS A 307 -8.08 -0.42 -23.35
C LYS A 307 -6.79 -1.07 -22.85
N TYR A 308 -6.27 -0.63 -21.70
CA TYR A 308 -4.93 -0.98 -21.24
C TYR A 308 -4.90 -1.96 -20.08
N LYS A 309 -5.75 -1.76 -19.06
CA LYS A 309 -5.77 -2.61 -17.85
C LYS A 309 -7.16 -2.70 -17.24
N LYS A 310 -7.92 -3.72 -17.66
CA LYS A 310 -9.36 -3.81 -17.36
C LYS A 310 -9.68 -3.95 -15.88
N ASP A 311 -8.76 -4.55 -15.12
CA ASP A 311 -8.83 -4.78 -13.67
C ASP A 311 -8.19 -3.67 -12.81
N TYR A 312 -7.91 -2.49 -13.40
CA TYR A 312 -7.40 -1.34 -12.66
C TYR A 312 -8.33 -0.94 -11.50
N CYS A 313 -7.74 -0.70 -10.33
CA CYS A 313 -8.44 -0.26 -9.12
C CYS A 313 -8.42 1.28 -9.02
N PHE A 314 -9.59 1.90 -8.87
CA PHE A 314 -9.72 3.35 -8.82
C PHE A 314 -9.77 3.84 -7.38
N GLU A 315 -8.63 4.17 -6.78
CA GLU A 315 -8.61 4.50 -5.34
C GLU A 315 -8.91 5.97 -5.06
N HIS A 316 -8.66 6.87 -6.02
CA HIS A 316 -8.70 8.31 -5.82
C HIS A 316 -9.28 9.05 -7.03
N PHE A 317 -9.87 10.23 -6.81
CA PHE A 317 -10.59 11.02 -7.83
C PHE A 317 -10.27 12.51 -7.74
N SER A 318 -10.45 13.25 -8.84
CA SER A 318 -10.16 14.68 -8.96
C SER A 318 -11.37 15.50 -9.39
N ASN A 319 -11.45 16.74 -8.93
CA ASN A 319 -12.34 17.76 -9.50
C ASN A 319 -11.74 18.48 -10.72
N THR A 320 -10.51 18.18 -11.09
CA THR A 320 -9.85 18.78 -12.26
C THR A 320 -10.50 18.30 -13.56
N LEU A 321 -10.28 19.06 -14.63
CA LEU A 321 -10.69 18.65 -15.97
C LEU A 321 -9.99 17.34 -16.36
N PRO A 322 -10.69 16.44 -17.06
CA PRO A 322 -10.07 15.23 -17.60
C PRO A 322 -8.91 15.60 -18.55
N PRO A 323 -7.79 14.84 -18.53
CA PRO A 323 -6.78 14.99 -19.56
C PRO A 323 -7.33 14.54 -20.93
N PRO A 324 -6.89 15.14 -22.05
CA PRO A 324 -7.31 14.73 -23.39
C PRO A 324 -6.92 13.27 -23.66
N ILE A 325 -7.92 12.40 -23.84
CA ILE A 325 -7.69 10.97 -24.03
C ILE A 325 -6.82 10.69 -25.26
N GLU A 326 -7.05 11.41 -26.35
CA GLU A 326 -6.29 11.29 -27.61
C GLU A 326 -4.80 11.55 -27.41
N TYR A 327 -4.45 12.52 -26.56
CA TYR A 327 -3.05 12.83 -26.25
C TYR A 327 -2.39 11.71 -25.43
N ILE A 328 -3.10 11.17 -24.42
CA ILE A 328 -2.62 10.02 -23.64
C ILE A 328 -2.42 8.80 -24.56
N GLU A 329 -3.36 8.54 -25.47
CA GLU A 329 -3.26 7.43 -26.41
C GLU A 329 -2.11 7.61 -27.41
N LYS A 330 -1.83 8.83 -27.85
CA LYS A 330 -0.67 9.15 -28.68
C LYS A 330 0.64 8.85 -27.93
N LEU A 331 0.75 9.26 -26.66
CA LEU A 331 1.92 8.97 -25.84
C LEU A 331 2.09 7.47 -25.58
N ASP A 332 1.02 6.77 -25.21
CA ASP A 332 1.07 5.32 -24.99
C ASP A 332 1.55 4.58 -26.25
N SER A 333 0.99 4.92 -27.42
CA SER A 333 1.40 4.36 -28.71
C SER A 333 2.89 4.61 -29.02
N TYR A 334 3.39 5.80 -28.71
CA TYR A 334 4.82 6.13 -28.85
C TYR A 334 5.68 5.27 -27.91
N PHE A 335 5.35 5.24 -26.61
CA PHE A 335 6.12 4.54 -25.57
C PHE A 335 6.02 3.02 -25.61
N ARG A 336 5.03 2.45 -26.31
CA ARG A 336 4.86 1.00 -26.48
C ARG A 336 6.07 0.30 -27.09
N LYS A 337 6.95 1.06 -27.74
CA LYS A 337 8.20 0.58 -28.37
C LYS A 337 9.37 0.50 -27.39
N SER A 338 9.28 1.09 -26.20
CA SER A 338 10.32 0.99 -25.16
C SER A 338 10.32 -0.40 -24.55
N ARG A 339 11.52 -0.92 -24.24
CA ARG A 339 11.70 -2.16 -23.48
C ARG A 339 11.19 -2.09 -22.04
N TYR A 340 10.99 -0.88 -21.52
CA TYR A 340 10.53 -0.64 -20.14
C TYR A 340 9.03 -0.34 -20.06
N TYR A 341 8.32 -0.41 -21.19
CA TYR A 341 6.90 -0.09 -21.28
C TYR A 341 6.05 -0.90 -20.28
N SER A 342 5.14 -0.20 -19.59
CA SER A 342 4.13 -0.81 -18.74
C SER A 342 2.74 -0.59 -19.34
N ASP A 343 1.91 -1.65 -19.30
CA ASP A 343 0.46 -1.58 -19.58
C ASP A 343 -0.30 -0.57 -18.67
N ARG A 344 0.36 -0.05 -17.63
CA ARG A 344 -0.18 0.97 -16.72
C ARG A 344 0.15 2.39 -17.12
N LEU A 345 1.00 2.64 -18.13
CA LEU A 345 1.50 3.99 -18.43
C LEU A 345 0.36 5.01 -18.62
N ALA A 346 -0.60 4.70 -19.50
CA ALA A 346 -1.74 5.57 -19.76
C ALA A 346 -2.56 5.89 -18.50
N LEU A 347 -2.74 4.90 -17.62
CA LEU A 347 -3.45 5.06 -16.35
C LEU A 347 -2.61 5.83 -15.33
N ASN A 348 -1.28 5.66 -15.34
CA ASN A 348 -0.37 6.43 -14.50
C ASN A 348 -0.39 7.91 -14.89
N ILE A 349 -0.38 8.24 -16.19
CA ILE A 349 -0.53 9.61 -16.69
C ILE A 349 -1.87 10.20 -16.23
N TRP A 350 -2.97 9.47 -16.45
CA TRP A 350 -4.30 9.89 -16.00
C TRP A 350 -4.32 10.19 -14.51
N ASP A 351 -3.86 9.28 -13.66
CA ASP A 351 -3.85 9.47 -12.20
C ASP A 351 -2.86 10.58 -11.75
N CYS A 352 -1.75 10.82 -12.46
CA CYS A 352 -0.89 11.97 -12.19
C CYS A 352 -1.61 13.29 -12.40
N CYS A 353 -2.47 13.42 -13.42
CA CYS A 353 -3.26 14.65 -13.65
C CYS A 353 -4.23 15.00 -12.51
N ARG A 354 -4.55 14.05 -11.63
CA ARG A 354 -5.31 14.32 -10.40
C ARG A 354 -4.42 14.91 -9.31
N VAL A 355 -3.24 14.33 -9.12
CA VAL A 355 -2.34 14.68 -8.00
C VAL A 355 -1.54 15.94 -8.31
N LEU A 356 -1.13 16.11 -9.56
CA LEU A 356 -0.18 17.10 -10.02
C LEU A 356 -0.91 18.09 -10.94
N GLU A 357 -1.22 19.27 -10.41
CA GLU A 357 -1.91 20.35 -11.13
C GLU A 357 -1.14 20.77 -12.40
N CYS A 358 -1.80 20.82 -13.56
CA CYS A 358 -1.20 21.11 -14.86
C CYS A 358 -0.15 20.08 -15.32
N PHE A 359 -0.19 18.84 -14.82
CA PHE A 359 0.74 17.79 -15.25
C PHE A 359 0.70 17.55 -16.77
N ILE A 360 -0.51 17.47 -17.33
CA ILE A 360 -0.70 17.24 -18.76
C ILE A 360 -0.08 18.36 -19.60
N ASP A 361 -0.16 19.60 -19.11
CA ASP A 361 0.41 20.77 -19.80
C ASP A 361 1.93 20.65 -19.85
N VAL A 362 2.57 20.28 -18.73
CA VAL A 362 4.03 20.09 -18.65
C VAL A 362 4.52 19.00 -19.62
N ILE A 363 3.87 17.84 -19.65
CA ILE A 363 4.30 16.78 -20.57
C ILE A 363 3.95 17.09 -22.03
N SER A 364 2.98 17.98 -22.27
CA SER A 364 2.58 18.39 -23.63
C SER A 364 3.55 19.36 -24.30
N THR A 365 4.35 20.11 -23.53
CA THR A 365 5.36 21.02 -24.09
C THR A 365 6.62 20.28 -24.56
N ILE A 366 6.84 19.04 -24.11
CA ILE A 366 8.02 18.25 -24.46
C ILE A 366 7.83 17.58 -25.82
N ASN A 367 8.79 17.76 -26.73
CA ASN A 367 8.79 17.08 -28.01
C ASN A 367 9.42 15.68 -27.90
N TRP A 368 8.62 14.72 -27.40
CA TRP A 368 9.04 13.34 -27.17
C TRP A 368 9.68 12.67 -28.39
N GLN A 369 9.31 13.06 -29.61
CA GLN A 369 9.83 12.45 -30.84
C GLN A 369 11.29 12.78 -31.14
N LEU A 370 11.85 13.82 -30.52
CA LEU A 370 13.26 14.20 -30.69
C LEU A 370 14.21 13.39 -29.79
N LEU A 371 13.66 12.67 -28.82
CA LEU A 371 14.43 11.89 -27.85
C LEU A 371 14.48 10.41 -28.28
N PRO A 372 15.60 9.70 -28.04
CA PRO A 372 15.62 8.25 -28.09
C PRO A 372 14.55 7.65 -27.18
N ILE A 373 13.87 6.60 -27.64
CA ILE A 373 12.66 6.08 -26.98
C ILE A 373 12.87 5.70 -25.50
N GLU A 374 14.03 5.13 -25.17
CA GLU A 374 14.35 4.75 -23.79
C GLU A 374 14.61 5.97 -22.90
N LEU A 375 15.29 7.00 -23.44
CA LEU A 375 15.50 8.26 -22.73
C LEU A 375 14.17 8.99 -22.52
N ALA A 376 13.31 9.03 -23.54
CA ALA A 376 11.99 9.63 -23.44
C ALA A 376 11.16 8.95 -22.34
N TYR A 377 11.27 7.62 -22.22
CA TYR A 377 10.57 6.85 -21.19
C TYR A 377 11.09 7.15 -19.78
N ASP A 378 12.42 7.22 -19.61
CA ASP A 378 13.02 7.65 -18.33
C ASP A 378 12.62 9.10 -17.98
N TYR A 379 12.54 9.98 -18.98
CA TYR A 379 12.18 11.38 -18.79
C TYR A 379 10.71 11.60 -18.43
N ILE A 380 9.75 10.85 -19.02
CA ILE A 380 8.36 10.93 -18.54
C ILE A 380 8.24 10.35 -17.11
N ASN A 381 9.00 9.29 -16.79
CA ASN A 381 9.00 8.70 -15.46
C ASN A 381 9.55 9.63 -14.37
N LEU A 382 10.47 10.54 -14.71
CA LEU A 382 10.91 11.63 -13.83
C LEU A 382 9.71 12.35 -13.20
N TYR A 383 8.70 12.66 -13.99
CA TYR A 383 7.51 13.37 -13.53
C TYR A 383 6.44 12.44 -12.96
N LEU A 384 6.24 11.26 -13.56
CA LEU A 384 5.25 10.28 -13.08
C LEU A 384 5.55 9.79 -11.66
N ASN A 385 6.83 9.70 -11.29
CA ASN A 385 7.23 9.19 -9.98
C ASN A 385 6.98 10.17 -8.83
N ILE A 386 6.77 11.47 -9.11
CA ILE A 386 6.57 12.50 -8.09
C ILE A 386 5.36 12.17 -7.19
N LYS A 387 4.28 11.60 -7.73
CA LYS A 387 3.10 11.25 -6.93
C LYS A 387 3.34 10.15 -5.90
N TYR A 388 4.41 9.37 -6.04
CA TYR A 388 4.77 8.29 -5.11
C TYR A 388 5.73 8.75 -4.02
N TYR A 389 6.06 10.04 -3.98
CA TYR A 389 6.92 10.57 -2.92
C TYR A 389 6.12 10.55 -1.62
N ASP A 390 6.74 10.06 -0.55
CA ASP A 390 6.12 9.93 0.78
C ASP A 390 6.05 11.30 1.48
N LEU A 391 5.25 12.19 0.89
CA LEU A 391 5.07 13.57 1.32
C LEU A 391 3.61 13.85 1.64
N GLU A 392 3.38 14.67 2.66
CA GLU A 392 2.07 15.27 2.91
C GLU A 392 1.59 16.04 1.67
N GLU A 393 0.28 16.02 1.42
CA GLU A 393 -0.34 16.57 0.19
C GLU A 393 0.12 18.02 -0.11
N GLU A 394 0.23 18.86 0.92
CA GLU A 394 0.69 20.25 0.74
C GLU A 394 2.17 20.35 0.37
N LYS A 395 3.04 19.54 0.98
CA LYS A 395 4.48 19.48 0.63
C LYS A 395 4.65 18.96 -0.79
N LEU A 396 3.90 17.93 -1.17
CA LEU A 396 3.90 17.39 -2.52
C LEU A 396 3.46 18.46 -3.54
N ARG A 397 2.38 19.19 -3.24
CA ARG A 397 1.87 20.29 -4.08
C ARG A 397 2.91 21.38 -4.28
N LEU A 398 3.54 21.85 -3.21
CA LEU A 398 4.57 22.90 -3.29
C LEU A 398 5.84 22.41 -4.02
N LYS A 399 6.23 21.13 -3.84
CA LYS A 399 7.37 20.51 -4.54
C LYS A 399 7.08 20.40 -6.03
N TRP A 400 5.89 19.94 -6.40
CA TRP A 400 5.42 19.91 -7.77
C TRP A 400 5.38 21.30 -8.42
N GLN A 401 4.86 22.32 -7.73
CA GLN A 401 4.86 23.70 -8.23
C GLN A 401 6.27 24.20 -8.58
N PHE A 402 7.25 23.88 -7.74
CA PHE A 402 8.65 24.19 -8.03
C PHE A 402 9.15 23.44 -9.27
N ILE A 403 8.98 22.11 -9.32
CA ILE A 403 9.44 21.28 -10.45
C ILE A 403 8.79 21.72 -11.77
N LYS A 404 7.47 21.96 -11.75
CA LYS A 404 6.71 22.51 -12.87
C LYS A 404 7.33 23.81 -13.39
N ALA A 405 7.68 24.73 -12.51
CA ALA A 405 8.30 26.00 -12.88
C ALA A 405 9.70 25.84 -13.52
N GLN A 406 10.36 24.70 -13.31
CA GLN A 406 11.68 24.39 -13.89
C GLN A 406 11.61 23.52 -15.16
N ALA A 407 10.43 23.05 -15.57
CA ALA A 407 10.29 22.07 -16.67
C ALA A 407 10.97 22.52 -17.98
N ASN A 408 10.74 23.75 -18.43
CA ASN A 408 11.37 24.28 -19.65
C ASN A 408 12.90 24.36 -19.53
N LYS A 409 13.41 24.80 -18.37
CA LYS A 409 14.85 24.88 -18.12
C LYS A 409 15.49 23.48 -18.12
N ILE A 410 14.80 22.47 -17.58
CA ILE A 410 15.27 21.08 -17.61
C ILE A 410 15.31 20.56 -19.05
N ASP A 411 14.27 20.85 -19.83
CA ASP A 411 14.20 20.45 -21.23
C ASP A 411 15.32 21.10 -22.07
N GLU A 412 15.53 22.41 -21.91
CA GLU A 412 16.64 23.14 -22.55
C GLU A 412 18.01 22.56 -22.13
N LEU A 413 18.19 22.25 -20.85
CA LEU A 413 19.42 21.65 -20.34
C LEU A 413 19.67 20.27 -20.94
N LEU A 414 18.64 19.40 -20.97
CA LEU A 414 18.71 18.06 -21.55
C LEU A 414 19.17 18.11 -23.02
N HIS A 415 18.58 19.00 -23.82
CA HIS A 415 18.94 19.16 -25.23
C HIS A 415 20.32 19.81 -25.42
N SER A 416 20.83 20.53 -24.42
CA SER A 416 22.20 21.08 -24.43
C SER A 416 23.28 20.06 -24.06
N ILE A 417 22.90 18.89 -23.54
CA ILE A 417 23.79 17.81 -23.13
C ILE A 417 23.97 16.83 -24.30
N ASP A 418 25.21 16.37 -24.51
CA ASP A 418 25.51 15.35 -25.50
C ASP A 418 24.66 14.09 -25.26
N SER A 419 24.09 13.55 -26.34
CA SER A 419 23.23 12.36 -26.33
C SER A 419 23.77 11.18 -25.50
N LEU A 420 25.09 11.01 -25.42
CA LEU A 420 25.74 9.95 -24.64
C LEU A 420 25.52 10.08 -23.12
N TYR A 421 25.27 11.30 -22.62
CA TYR A 421 25.11 11.59 -21.18
C TYR A 421 23.67 11.93 -20.78
N GLN A 422 22.73 12.04 -21.72
CA GLN A 422 21.36 12.42 -21.42
C GLN A 422 20.65 11.43 -20.47
N GLU A 423 20.91 10.11 -20.61
CA GLU A 423 20.38 9.08 -19.70
C GLU A 423 20.87 9.32 -18.25
N LYS A 424 22.16 9.63 -18.09
CA LYS A 424 22.77 9.95 -16.80
C LYS A 424 22.18 11.20 -16.18
N PHE A 425 21.96 12.25 -16.98
CA PHE A 425 21.36 13.50 -16.51
C PHE A 425 19.96 13.28 -15.93
N ILE A 426 19.08 12.58 -16.66
CA ILE A 426 17.70 12.33 -16.23
C ILE A 426 17.65 11.45 -14.98
N LYS A 427 18.45 10.38 -14.94
CA LYS A 427 18.52 9.51 -13.76
C LYS A 427 19.02 10.24 -12.54
N ALA A 428 20.10 11.01 -12.68
CA ALA A 428 20.62 11.81 -11.59
C ALA A 428 19.55 12.83 -11.11
N LEU A 429 18.89 13.55 -12.03
CA LEU A 429 17.83 14.50 -11.69
C LEU A 429 16.65 13.86 -10.94
N ALA A 430 16.21 12.68 -11.37
CA ALA A 430 15.17 11.91 -10.67
C ALA A 430 15.57 11.59 -9.23
N ASP A 431 16.81 11.17 -9.06
CA ASP A 431 17.43 10.87 -7.78
C ASP A 431 17.51 12.10 -6.85
N PHE A 432 17.77 13.30 -7.39
CA PHE A 432 17.72 14.55 -6.63
C PHE A 432 16.29 14.91 -6.20
N TYR A 433 15.34 14.80 -7.12
CA TYR A 433 13.93 15.07 -6.80
C TYR A 433 13.38 14.10 -5.77
N TRP A 434 13.79 12.83 -5.79
CA TRP A 434 13.38 11.86 -4.77
C TRP A 434 13.83 12.29 -3.37
N ARG A 435 15.07 12.77 -3.22
CA ARG A 435 15.71 12.97 -1.90
C ARG A 435 15.45 14.33 -1.24
N TRP A 436 15.10 15.37 -1.99
CA TRP A 436 14.87 16.70 -1.43
C TRP A 436 13.42 16.97 -1.09
N ASP A 437 13.05 16.71 0.16
CA ASP A 437 11.70 16.95 0.68
C ASP A 437 11.46 18.40 1.10
N LYS A 438 12.52 19.11 1.50
CA LYS A 438 12.44 20.52 1.87
C LYS A 438 12.64 21.41 0.66
N ILE A 439 11.54 22.05 0.26
CA ILE A 439 11.48 22.87 -0.95
C ILE A 439 12.36 24.11 -0.85
N SER A 440 12.57 24.67 0.34
CA SER A 440 13.49 25.78 0.55
C SER A 440 14.93 25.41 0.19
N GLU A 441 15.35 24.20 0.56
CA GLU A 441 16.70 23.70 0.29
C GLU A 441 16.88 23.39 -1.21
N LEU A 442 15.87 22.75 -1.83
CA LEU A 442 15.81 22.52 -3.28
C LEU A 442 15.88 23.85 -4.05
N LYS A 443 15.08 24.86 -3.68
CA LYS A 443 15.10 26.20 -4.31
C LYS A 443 16.47 26.86 -4.22
N HIS A 444 17.10 26.78 -3.06
CA HIS A 444 18.42 27.38 -2.83
C HIS A 444 19.52 26.71 -3.66
N SER A 445 19.41 25.39 -3.82
CA SER A 445 20.47 24.54 -4.36
C SER A 445 20.34 24.23 -5.86
N PHE A 446 19.18 24.51 -6.46
CA PHE A 446 18.85 24.02 -7.81
C PHE A 446 19.78 24.52 -8.91
N ASP A 447 20.23 25.77 -8.84
CA ASP A 447 21.12 26.34 -9.88
C ASP A 447 22.51 25.70 -9.83
N VAL A 448 23.05 25.53 -8.62
CA VAL A 448 24.33 24.84 -8.39
C VAL A 448 24.22 23.37 -8.82
N LEU A 449 23.09 22.73 -8.53
CA LEU A 449 22.80 21.38 -8.99
C LEU A 449 22.81 21.28 -10.53
N CYS A 450 22.06 22.13 -11.22
CA CYS A 450 22.01 22.13 -12.69
C CYS A 450 23.41 22.35 -13.30
N PHE A 451 24.18 23.28 -12.74
CA PHE A 451 25.56 23.54 -13.15
C PHE A 451 26.45 22.29 -13.00
N LEU A 452 26.42 21.64 -11.83
CA LEU A 452 27.22 20.45 -11.56
C LEU A 452 26.75 19.26 -12.39
N LEU A 453 25.45 19.05 -12.58
CA LEU A 453 24.92 18.00 -13.44
C LEU A 453 25.38 18.16 -14.89
N LYS A 454 25.31 19.38 -15.44
CA LYS A 454 25.83 19.66 -16.78
C LYS A 454 27.33 19.34 -16.86
N ARG A 455 28.09 19.68 -15.82
CA ARG A 455 29.52 19.35 -15.72
C ARG A 455 29.76 17.83 -15.70
N PHE A 456 29.00 17.06 -14.92
CA PHE A 456 29.09 15.59 -14.85
C PHE A 456 28.66 14.88 -16.15
N CYS A 457 27.93 15.58 -17.02
CA CYS A 457 27.43 15.09 -18.30
C CYS A 457 28.30 15.57 -19.48
N THR A 458 29.61 15.75 -19.23
CA THR A 458 30.60 16.05 -20.27
C THR A 458 31.88 15.25 -20.02
N THR A 459 32.78 15.19 -21.02
CA THR A 459 34.12 14.60 -20.82
C THR A 459 34.89 15.39 -19.75
N PRO A 460 35.63 14.73 -18.82
CA PRO A 460 36.11 13.34 -18.85
C PRO A 460 35.27 12.33 -18.05
N PHE A 461 34.03 12.67 -17.67
CA PHE A 461 33.19 11.78 -16.87
C PHE A 461 32.66 10.59 -17.69
N LYS A 462 32.24 9.52 -17.03
CA LYS A 462 31.64 8.34 -17.67
C LYS A 462 30.18 8.56 -18.00
N GLU A 463 29.68 7.86 -19.00
CA GLU A 463 28.27 7.90 -19.42
C GLU A 463 27.31 7.32 -18.37
N LYS A 464 27.77 6.42 -17.50
CA LYS A 464 26.93 5.73 -16.49
C LYS A 464 27.64 5.63 -15.17
N THR A 465 27.04 6.23 -14.13
CA THR A 465 27.49 6.18 -12.73
C THR A 465 26.38 6.59 -11.78
N ASP A 466 26.52 6.20 -10.51
CA ASP A 466 25.53 6.42 -9.47
C ASP A 466 26.04 7.40 -8.41
N PHE A 467 26.33 8.64 -8.78
CA PHE A 467 26.90 9.65 -7.87
C PHE A 467 25.87 10.61 -7.28
N ALA A 468 24.62 10.57 -7.78
CA ALA A 468 23.61 11.60 -7.56
C ALA A 468 23.28 11.77 -6.08
N GLU A 469 23.15 10.67 -5.36
CA GLU A 469 22.88 10.69 -3.92
C GLU A 469 23.94 11.44 -3.13
N THR A 470 25.21 11.05 -3.30
CA THR A 470 26.33 11.68 -2.58
C THR A 470 26.43 13.16 -2.94
N LEU A 471 26.26 13.51 -4.21
CA LEU A 471 26.28 14.90 -4.65
C LEU A 471 25.12 15.71 -4.04
N SER A 472 23.95 15.11 -3.84
CA SER A 472 22.80 15.80 -3.23
C SER A 472 23.10 16.26 -1.83
N PHE A 473 23.78 15.43 -1.02
CA PHE A 473 24.17 15.79 0.34
C PHE A 473 25.27 16.85 0.39
N LEU A 474 26.25 16.80 -0.53
CA LEU A 474 27.28 17.84 -0.64
C LEU A 474 26.66 19.21 -0.94
N ILE A 475 25.63 19.28 -1.77
CA ILE A 475 24.99 20.54 -2.14
C ILE A 475 24.03 21.01 -1.01
N ASN A 476 23.20 20.11 -0.48
CA ASN A 476 22.07 20.46 0.40
C ASN A 476 22.46 21.19 1.68
N PHE A 477 23.54 20.72 2.32
CA PHE A 477 23.99 21.20 3.62
C PHE A 477 25.12 22.22 3.52
N SER A 478 25.51 22.58 2.30
CA SER A 478 26.47 23.67 2.06
C SER A 478 25.73 25.01 2.04
N ASP A 479 26.21 25.99 2.80
CA ASP A 479 25.76 27.37 2.65
C ASP A 479 26.18 27.97 1.30
N SER A 480 25.71 29.19 1.00
CA SER A 480 25.99 29.87 -0.27
C SER A 480 27.47 30.07 -0.56
N SER A 481 28.32 30.18 0.47
CA SER A 481 29.76 30.33 0.31
C SER A 481 30.43 28.99 -0.03
N LEU A 482 30.04 27.92 0.66
CA LEU A 482 30.53 26.57 0.42
C LEU A 482 30.04 25.99 -0.91
N GLN A 483 28.83 26.33 -1.34
CA GLN A 483 28.33 25.97 -2.66
C GLN A 483 29.16 26.59 -3.78
N LYS A 484 29.63 27.84 -3.61
CA LYS A 484 30.57 28.47 -4.55
C LYS A 484 31.92 27.75 -4.56
N VAL A 485 32.41 27.30 -3.40
CA VAL A 485 33.63 26.47 -3.35
C VAL A 485 33.40 25.16 -4.11
N LEU A 486 32.32 24.44 -3.80
CA LEU A 486 31.95 23.17 -4.44
C LEU A 486 31.83 23.29 -5.97
N ALA A 487 31.20 24.35 -6.47
CA ALA A 487 31.09 24.62 -7.90
C ALA A 487 32.46 24.76 -8.59
N ASN A 488 33.46 25.28 -7.88
CA ASN A 488 34.82 25.54 -8.38
C ASN A 488 35.83 24.41 -8.08
N ILE A 489 35.44 23.33 -7.41
CA ILE A 489 36.32 22.16 -7.16
C ILE A 489 36.80 21.57 -8.49
N PRO A 490 38.06 21.12 -8.63
CA PRO A 490 38.59 20.56 -9.88
C PRO A 490 37.93 19.23 -10.28
N ASN A 491 37.97 18.90 -11.58
CA ASN A 491 37.38 17.65 -12.10
C ASN A 491 37.99 16.40 -11.46
N SER A 492 39.25 16.44 -11.02
CA SER A 492 39.91 15.31 -10.36
C SER A 492 39.16 14.80 -9.14
N SER A 493 38.56 15.70 -8.34
CA SER A 493 37.78 15.27 -7.16
C SER A 493 36.45 14.63 -7.53
N PHE A 494 35.78 15.16 -8.55
CA PHE A 494 34.54 14.57 -9.05
C PHE A 494 34.77 13.24 -9.81
N LEU A 495 35.93 13.07 -10.46
CA LEU A 495 36.33 11.80 -11.05
C LEU A 495 36.57 10.71 -9.98
N ASN A 496 37.11 11.08 -8.82
CA ASN A 496 37.19 10.17 -7.68
C ASN A 496 35.79 9.79 -7.17
N LEU A 497 34.89 10.77 -7.05
CA LEU A 497 33.49 10.50 -6.68
C LEU A 497 32.84 9.52 -7.66
N GLU A 498 32.95 9.78 -8.95
CA GLU A 498 32.39 8.93 -9.99
C GLU A 498 32.97 7.50 -9.96
N LYS A 499 34.27 7.38 -9.74
CA LYS A 499 34.96 6.09 -9.65
C LYS A 499 34.48 5.28 -8.44
N ASP A 500 34.37 5.90 -7.28
CA ASP A 500 34.04 5.21 -6.02
C ASP A 500 32.53 4.95 -5.89
N CYS A 501 31.69 5.75 -6.57
CA CYS A 501 30.24 5.56 -6.70
C CYS A 501 29.84 4.77 -7.96
N TYR A 502 30.75 3.96 -8.53
CA TYR A 502 30.42 3.15 -9.72
C TYR A 502 29.40 2.05 -9.41
N LEU A 503 29.46 1.48 -8.20
CA LEU A 503 28.50 0.48 -7.72
C LEU A 503 27.47 1.16 -6.83
N GLU A 504 26.18 0.89 -7.06
CA GLU A 504 25.06 1.44 -6.28
C GLU A 504 25.24 1.25 -4.76
N ASN A 505 25.59 0.03 -4.35
CA ASN A 505 25.85 -0.29 -2.95
C ASN A 505 26.96 0.59 -2.33
N ASP A 506 28.04 0.84 -3.08
CA ASP A 506 29.15 1.67 -2.62
C ASP A 506 28.73 3.14 -2.55
N SER A 507 27.98 3.60 -3.55
CA SER A 507 27.43 4.95 -3.58
C SER A 507 26.56 5.23 -2.36
N ARG A 508 25.67 4.30 -2.01
CA ARG A 508 24.80 4.45 -0.84
C ARG A 508 25.59 4.57 0.47
N LEU A 509 26.62 3.74 0.66
CA LEU A 509 27.47 3.81 1.85
C LEU A 509 28.28 5.12 1.90
N ILE A 510 28.82 5.55 0.76
CA ILE A 510 29.53 6.83 0.67
C ILE A 510 28.58 7.96 1.01
N ALA A 511 27.40 7.98 0.40
CA ALA A 511 26.37 8.97 0.63
C ALA A 511 25.96 9.07 2.09
N ASP A 512 25.68 7.93 2.72
CA ASP A 512 25.35 7.82 4.15
C ASP A 512 26.44 8.43 5.07
N GLY A 513 27.72 8.21 4.72
CA GLY A 513 28.85 8.80 5.43
C GLY A 513 29.01 10.29 5.15
N ILE A 514 28.86 10.71 3.90
CA ILE A 514 28.93 12.12 3.50
C ILE A 514 27.81 12.92 4.13
N TYR A 515 26.59 12.39 4.20
CA TYR A 515 25.42 13.02 4.80
C TYR A 515 25.73 13.54 6.21
N VAL A 516 26.16 12.66 7.12
CA VAL A 516 26.47 13.04 8.51
C VAL A 516 27.67 13.99 8.60
N LEU A 517 28.65 13.85 7.70
CA LEU A 517 29.83 14.70 7.67
C LEU A 517 29.51 16.13 7.23
N VAL A 518 28.71 16.31 6.17
CA VAL A 518 28.33 17.65 5.72
C VAL A 518 27.38 18.29 6.74
N GLU A 519 26.45 17.54 7.33
CA GLU A 519 25.52 18.09 8.32
C GLU A 519 26.25 18.59 9.59
N MET A 520 27.23 17.83 10.10
CA MET A 520 27.90 18.17 11.36
C MET A 520 29.17 19.00 11.19
N LEU A 521 29.83 18.88 10.04
CA LEU A 521 31.16 19.40 9.72
C LEU A 521 31.25 19.86 8.24
N PRO A 522 30.40 20.80 7.77
CA PRO A 522 30.28 21.15 6.35
C PRO A 522 31.59 21.67 5.75
N GLU A 523 32.23 22.64 6.41
CA GLU A 523 33.50 23.22 5.93
C GLU A 523 34.63 22.18 5.83
N PHE A 524 34.76 21.32 6.85
CA PHE A 524 35.75 20.24 6.84
C PHE A 524 35.49 19.28 5.68
N THR A 525 34.24 18.94 5.43
CA THR A 525 33.87 17.98 4.39
C THR A 525 34.14 18.52 2.99
N ILE A 526 33.73 19.76 2.70
CA ILE A 526 33.96 20.41 1.40
C ILE A 526 35.47 20.63 1.16
N ASN A 527 36.22 21.08 2.15
CA ASN A 527 37.67 21.24 2.01
C ASN A 527 38.40 19.90 1.88
N SER A 528 37.93 18.85 2.56
CA SER A 528 38.45 17.49 2.38
C SER A 528 38.13 16.95 0.99
N PHE A 529 36.95 17.25 0.43
CA PHE A 529 36.60 16.86 -0.93
C PHE A 529 37.44 17.60 -1.98
N LEU A 530 37.73 18.89 -1.76
CA LEU A 530 38.63 19.68 -2.60
C LEU A 530 40.06 19.12 -2.62
N ASN A 531 40.61 18.77 -1.46
CA ASN A 531 42.04 18.45 -1.34
C ASN A 531 42.36 16.95 -1.36
N PHE A 532 41.47 16.10 -0.82
CA PHE A 532 41.69 14.66 -0.59
C PHE A 532 40.43 13.81 -0.84
N SER A 533 39.69 14.10 -1.92
CA SER A 533 38.44 13.41 -2.29
C SER A 533 38.50 11.89 -2.16
N GLY A 534 39.51 11.22 -2.72
CA GLY A 534 39.61 9.75 -2.64
C GLY A 534 39.72 9.22 -1.21
N LEU A 535 40.42 9.92 -0.31
CA LEU A 535 40.49 9.54 1.10
C LEU A 535 39.17 9.83 1.81
N LEU A 536 38.56 10.99 1.56
CA LEU A 536 37.25 11.34 2.13
C LEU A 536 36.19 10.29 1.76
N LEU A 537 36.11 9.89 0.50
CA LEU A 537 35.11 8.92 0.02
C LEU A 537 35.34 7.53 0.65
N LYS A 538 36.60 7.10 0.79
CA LYS A 538 36.95 5.87 1.50
C LYS A 538 36.51 5.91 2.97
N VAL A 539 36.75 7.03 3.67
CA VAL A 539 36.36 7.21 5.07
C VAL A 539 34.85 7.28 5.21
N ALA A 540 34.17 8.06 4.35
CA ALA A 540 32.72 8.16 4.29
C ALA A 540 32.07 6.79 4.07
N LYS A 541 32.56 5.99 3.12
CA LYS A 541 32.10 4.62 2.89
C LYS A 541 32.14 3.77 4.16
N ARG A 542 33.24 3.84 4.93
CA ARG A 542 33.36 3.10 6.20
C ARG A 542 32.38 3.62 7.25
N ILE A 543 32.22 4.94 7.37
CA ILE A 543 31.23 5.54 8.29
C ILE A 543 29.82 5.08 7.91
N GLY A 544 29.49 5.01 6.61
CA GLY A 544 28.21 4.54 6.10
C GLY A 544 27.85 3.12 6.52
N THR A 545 28.83 2.28 6.87
CA THR A 545 28.58 0.92 7.40
C THR A 545 28.09 0.89 8.85
N LEU A 546 28.12 2.02 9.55
CA LEU A 546 27.57 2.13 10.90
C LEU A 546 26.07 2.43 10.82
N SER A 547 25.31 1.87 11.77
CA SER A 547 23.93 2.31 12.01
C SER A 547 23.88 3.82 12.23
N GLU A 548 22.82 4.48 11.75
CA GLU A 548 22.67 5.94 11.81
C GLU A 548 23.02 6.58 13.17
N PRO A 549 22.53 6.10 14.35
CA PRO A 549 22.90 6.71 15.63
C PRO A 549 24.40 6.64 15.93
N ASN A 550 25.08 5.59 15.47
CA ASN A 550 26.52 5.44 15.65
C ASN A 550 27.32 6.32 14.68
N ARG A 551 26.77 6.68 13.51
CA ARG A 551 27.36 7.66 12.59
C ARG A 551 27.43 9.03 13.27
N TYR A 552 26.30 9.52 13.77
CA TYR A 552 26.21 10.79 14.49
C TYR A 552 27.10 10.82 15.73
N PHE A 553 27.06 9.76 16.55
CA PHE A 553 27.89 9.69 17.74
C PHE A 553 29.39 9.76 17.38
N LEU A 554 29.82 9.02 16.36
CA LEU A 554 31.22 9.00 15.93
C LEU A 554 31.66 10.38 15.43
N VAL A 555 30.84 11.05 14.60
CA VAL A 555 31.17 12.37 14.07
C VAL A 555 31.13 13.44 15.16
N ALA A 556 30.23 13.32 16.15
CA ALA A 556 30.24 14.16 17.35
C ALA A 556 31.55 13.97 18.16
N GLU A 557 31.95 12.72 18.42
CA GLU A 557 33.21 12.41 19.10
C GLU A 557 34.42 12.98 18.34
N PHE A 558 34.42 12.88 17.01
CA PHE A 558 35.47 13.45 16.17
C PHE A 558 35.47 14.98 16.18
N LYS A 559 34.30 15.62 16.19
CA LYS A 559 34.16 17.08 16.26
C LYS A 559 34.81 17.65 17.53
N GLU A 560 34.70 16.94 18.64
CA GLU A 560 35.31 17.32 19.92
C GLU A 560 36.80 16.90 20.04
N HIS A 561 37.33 16.17 19.06
CA HIS A 561 38.71 15.73 19.09
C HIS A 561 39.68 16.93 18.99
N GLN A 562 40.81 16.85 19.68
CA GLN A 562 41.80 17.95 19.75
C GLN A 562 42.26 18.44 18.36
N ILE A 563 42.35 17.54 17.38
CA ILE A 563 42.71 17.88 15.99
C ILE A 563 41.69 18.79 15.30
N MET A 564 40.43 18.74 15.72
CA MET A 564 39.32 19.51 15.14
C MET A 564 39.12 20.82 15.89
N THR A 565 39.23 20.82 17.22
CA THR A 565 39.00 21.99 18.08
C THR A 565 40.19 22.95 18.13
N THR A 566 41.39 22.51 17.78
CA THR A 566 42.58 23.37 17.74
C THR A 566 42.58 24.25 16.49
N ASP A 567 42.64 25.56 16.68
CA ASP A 567 42.86 26.52 15.59
C ASP A 567 44.34 26.63 15.24
N PHE A 568 44.79 25.73 14.37
CA PHE A 568 46.19 25.67 13.95
C PHE A 568 46.66 26.93 13.20
N LEU A 569 45.75 27.77 12.68
CA LEU A 569 46.12 29.01 11.97
C LEU A 569 46.65 30.07 12.94
N ASN A 570 46.10 30.09 14.16
CA ASN A 570 46.32 31.15 15.13
C ASN A 570 47.25 30.78 16.31
N ILE A 571 47.71 29.53 16.39
CA ILE A 571 48.70 29.12 17.41
C ILE A 571 50.15 29.19 16.89
N PRO A 572 51.14 29.42 17.78
CA PRO A 572 52.56 29.34 17.40
C PRO A 572 52.94 27.96 16.85
N LEU A 573 53.82 27.93 15.83
CA LEU A 573 54.27 26.68 15.19
C LEU A 573 54.84 25.63 16.16
N PRO A 574 55.66 25.98 17.18
CA PRO A 574 56.12 24.99 18.16
C PRO A 574 54.97 24.32 18.92
N SER A 575 53.93 25.09 19.29
CA SER A 575 52.73 24.57 19.95
C SER A 575 51.91 23.68 19.02
N ALA A 576 51.77 24.06 17.74
CA ALA A 576 51.13 23.24 16.73
C ALA A 576 51.82 21.89 16.56
N PHE A 577 53.16 21.87 16.51
CA PHE A 577 53.93 20.63 16.39
C PHE A 577 53.76 19.73 17.61
N LEU A 578 53.80 20.28 18.82
CA LEU A 578 53.59 19.51 20.05
C LEU A 578 52.19 18.87 20.09
N ILE A 579 51.14 19.62 19.69
CA ILE A 579 49.79 19.08 19.62
C ILE A 579 49.72 17.95 18.58
N LEU A 580 50.30 18.14 17.40
CA LEU A 580 50.30 17.12 16.35
C LEU A 580 51.07 15.86 16.76
N GLU A 581 52.22 15.99 17.42
CA GLU A 581 52.98 14.82 17.94
C GLU A 581 52.21 14.05 19.01
N ASN A 582 51.45 14.74 19.87
CA ASN A 582 50.64 14.09 20.91
C ASN A 582 49.33 13.49 20.37
N THR A 583 48.82 14.01 19.26
CA THR A 583 47.50 13.64 18.71
C THR A 583 47.61 12.60 17.59
N VAL A 584 48.65 12.68 16.78
CA VAL A 584 48.89 11.79 15.63
C VAL A 584 49.64 10.57 16.12
N ASN A 585 48.96 9.43 16.21
CA ASN A 585 49.61 8.16 16.47
C ASN A 585 50.41 7.66 15.26
N GLU A 586 51.21 6.60 15.44
CA GLU A 586 52.07 6.02 14.39
C GLU A 586 51.33 5.58 13.11
N LYS A 587 50.01 5.45 13.13
CA LYS A 587 49.20 5.01 11.99
C LYS A 587 48.58 6.16 11.20
N ALA A 588 48.57 7.38 11.73
CA ALA A 588 48.01 8.55 11.07
C ALA A 588 49.12 9.32 10.33
N PHE A 589 48.78 9.92 9.19
CA PHE A 589 49.70 10.77 8.46
C PHE A 589 50.13 11.98 9.32
N ASN A 590 51.43 12.27 9.35
CA ASN A 590 51.96 13.45 10.03
C ASN A 590 52.07 14.61 9.04
N PRO A 591 51.37 15.74 9.25
CA PRO A 591 51.40 16.86 8.31
C PRO A 591 52.68 17.70 8.43
N VAL A 592 53.55 17.41 9.41
CA VAL A 592 54.79 18.13 9.67
C VAL A 592 55.99 17.31 9.18
N SER A 593 56.58 17.72 8.07
CA SER A 593 57.83 17.12 7.57
C SER A 593 59.03 17.44 8.48
N ASP A 594 60.01 16.52 8.57
CA ASP A 594 61.25 16.75 9.34
C ASP A 594 62.01 17.99 8.87
N LYS A 595 61.95 18.29 7.57
CA LYS A 595 62.53 19.52 7.00
C LYS A 595 61.89 20.77 7.59
N PHE A 596 60.57 20.75 7.80
CA PHE A 596 59.86 21.87 8.38
C PHE A 596 60.16 22.02 9.88
N LYS A 597 60.23 20.90 10.62
CA LYS A 597 60.65 20.91 12.04
C LYS A 597 62.04 21.53 12.20
N ASN A 598 63.00 21.09 11.40
CA ASN A 598 64.38 21.60 11.43
C ASN A 598 64.45 23.08 11.07
N LEU A 599 63.66 23.53 10.08
CA LEU A 599 63.61 24.94 9.66
C LEU A 599 63.09 25.85 10.78
N VAL A 600 62.06 25.40 11.51
CA VAL A 600 61.49 26.13 12.65
C VAL A 600 62.43 26.14 13.85
N GLN A 601 63.28 25.12 14.04
CA GLN A 601 64.28 25.10 15.12
C GLN A 601 65.52 25.97 14.84
N GLN A 602 65.84 26.23 13.56
CA GLN A 602 67.02 27.01 13.14
C GLN A 602 66.75 28.53 13.02
N THR A 603 65.91 29.10 13.90
CA THR A 603 65.24 30.43 13.86
C THR A 603 66.05 31.70 13.53
N GLY A 604 67.32 31.65 13.14
CA GLY A 604 68.13 32.83 12.83
C GLY A 604 68.23 33.26 11.35
N LYS A 605 67.91 32.41 10.35
CA LYS A 605 68.25 32.69 8.92
C LYS A 605 67.24 32.22 7.85
N ALA A 606 66.07 31.71 8.24
CA ALA A 606 65.11 31.19 7.26
C ALA A 606 64.43 32.33 6.46
N LYS A 607 64.36 32.19 5.13
CA LYS A 607 63.59 33.11 4.26
C LYS A 607 62.10 32.96 4.59
N SER A 608 61.41 34.06 4.91
CA SER A 608 59.98 34.09 5.27
C SER A 608 59.10 33.31 4.29
N GLN A 609 59.33 33.47 2.99
CA GLN A 609 58.61 32.78 1.92
C GLN A 609 58.66 31.25 2.02
N LEU A 610 59.78 30.67 2.47
CA LEU A 610 59.90 29.22 2.61
C LEU A 610 59.10 28.71 3.81
N LEU A 611 59.07 29.49 4.89
CA LEU A 611 58.27 29.18 6.07
C LEU A 611 56.77 29.23 5.74
N ASP A 612 56.34 30.25 5.00
CA ASP A 612 54.95 30.40 4.54
C ASP A 612 54.53 29.22 3.65
N HIS A 613 55.37 28.81 2.71
CA HIS A 613 55.11 27.64 1.87
C HIS A 613 54.91 26.34 2.68
N TYR A 614 55.78 26.05 3.65
CA TYR A 614 55.63 24.86 4.50
C TYR A 614 54.42 24.97 5.43
N LYS A 615 54.09 26.17 5.90
CA LYS A 615 52.91 26.43 6.72
C LYS A 615 51.64 26.18 5.91
N GLU A 616 51.53 26.71 4.69
CA GLU A 616 50.42 26.42 3.76
C GLU A 616 50.29 24.92 3.46
N LYS A 617 51.42 24.26 3.18
CA LYS A 617 51.45 22.82 2.93
C LYS A 617 50.97 22.03 4.15
N MET A 618 51.46 22.34 5.34
CA MET A 618 51.03 21.71 6.59
C MET A 618 49.52 21.85 6.80
N PHE A 619 48.95 23.03 6.55
CA PHE A 619 47.50 23.24 6.69
C PHE A 619 46.68 22.44 5.68
N LYS A 620 47.16 22.33 4.44
CA LYS A 620 46.54 21.43 3.47
C LYS A 620 46.60 20.00 3.97
N ASP A 621 47.79 19.54 4.35
CA ASP A 621 48.09 18.19 4.84
C ASP A 621 47.37 17.84 6.17
N LEU A 622 46.92 18.84 6.92
CA LEU A 622 46.11 18.66 8.13
C LEU A 622 44.77 17.98 7.83
N TYR A 623 44.15 18.23 6.67
CA TYR A 623 42.90 17.55 6.29
C TYR A 623 43.11 16.05 6.08
N HIS A 624 44.25 15.64 5.52
CA HIS A 624 44.62 14.22 5.42
C HIS A 624 44.74 13.59 6.81
N THR A 625 45.44 14.27 7.72
CA THR A 625 45.63 13.83 9.11
C THR A 625 44.28 13.66 9.82
N LYS A 626 43.39 14.64 9.67
CA LYS A 626 42.03 14.62 10.21
C LYS A 626 41.23 13.43 9.69
N LEU A 627 41.29 13.15 8.38
CA LEU A 627 40.62 12.00 7.78
C LEU A 627 41.18 10.65 8.28
N ASP A 628 42.50 10.53 8.46
CA ASP A 628 43.11 9.32 9.01
C ASP A 628 42.66 9.06 10.44
N ILE A 629 42.63 10.11 11.29
CA ILE A 629 42.11 10.01 12.66
C ILE A 629 40.64 9.55 12.65
N LEU A 630 39.82 10.15 11.79
CA LEU A 630 38.42 9.77 11.65
C LEU A 630 38.27 8.31 11.15
N GLU A 631 39.09 7.86 10.20
CA GLU A 631 39.13 6.45 9.78
C GLU A 631 39.45 5.53 10.96
N GLN A 632 40.44 5.88 11.77
CA GLN A 632 40.84 5.10 12.93
C GLN A 632 39.76 5.05 14.00
N LEU A 633 39.10 6.17 14.31
CA LEU A 633 37.95 6.20 15.23
C LEU A 633 36.83 5.28 14.70
N THR A 634 36.56 5.31 13.39
CA THR A 634 35.57 4.44 12.74
C THR A 634 35.94 2.97 12.90
N VAL A 635 37.20 2.60 12.63
CA VAL A 635 37.71 1.23 12.76
C VAL A 635 37.64 0.77 14.22
N ASN A 636 38.04 1.61 15.17
CA ASN A 636 37.95 1.32 16.60
C ASN A 636 36.50 1.07 17.03
N LYS A 637 35.55 1.85 16.49
CA LYS A 637 34.11 1.69 16.75
C LYS A 637 33.59 0.35 16.20
N LEU A 638 33.91 0.01 14.95
CA LEU A 638 33.52 -1.25 14.31
C LEU A 638 34.06 -2.48 15.07
N GLN A 639 35.28 -2.36 15.58
CA GLN A 639 36.00 -3.43 16.25
C GLN A 639 35.73 -3.52 17.75
N LYS A 640 34.97 -2.58 18.33
CA LYS A 640 34.68 -2.51 19.77
C LYS A 640 34.02 -3.81 20.24
N GLY A 641 34.64 -4.46 21.22
CA GLY A 641 34.19 -5.75 21.77
C GLY A 641 34.69 -6.99 21.03
N TYR A 642 35.34 -6.85 19.87
CA TYR A 642 35.96 -7.94 19.11
C TYR A 642 37.48 -7.94 19.21
N VAL A 643 38.11 -6.76 19.26
CA VAL A 643 39.58 -6.64 19.46
C VAL A 643 40.02 -7.31 20.75
N VAL A 644 39.28 -7.14 21.85
CA VAL A 644 39.62 -7.81 23.13
C VAL A 644 39.63 -9.32 22.97
N VAL A 645 38.70 -9.88 22.20
CA VAL A 645 38.64 -11.33 21.94
C VAL A 645 39.77 -11.75 20.98
N ALA A 646 39.99 -11.01 19.90
CA ALA A 646 41.03 -11.31 18.92
C ALA A 646 42.44 -11.21 19.51
N VAL A 647 42.74 -10.16 20.29
CA VAL A 647 44.01 -9.94 21.00
C VAL A 647 44.24 -11.01 22.05
N LYS A 648 43.23 -11.35 22.87
CA LYS A 648 43.34 -12.47 23.83
C LYS A 648 43.65 -13.81 23.17
N LEU A 649 43.29 -13.97 21.90
CA LEU A 649 43.49 -15.20 21.12
C LEU A 649 44.69 -15.09 20.16
N GLY A 650 45.46 -14.00 20.18
CA GLY A 650 46.61 -13.79 19.29
C GLY A 650 46.26 -13.68 17.79
N LYS A 651 45.00 -13.41 17.43
CA LYS A 651 44.54 -13.33 16.04
C LYS A 651 44.62 -11.89 15.52
N LYS A 652 45.21 -11.71 14.34
CA LYS A 652 45.10 -10.45 13.58
C LYS A 652 43.73 -10.38 12.88
N LEU A 653 43.11 -9.21 12.90
CA LEU A 653 41.92 -8.93 12.09
C LEU A 653 42.33 -8.88 10.62
N ASP A 654 41.88 -9.85 9.83
CA ASP A 654 42.08 -9.85 8.39
C ASP A 654 40.99 -9.05 7.65
N LYS A 655 41.13 -8.93 6.32
CA LYS A 655 40.18 -8.20 5.47
C LYS A 655 38.79 -8.84 5.44
N LYS A 656 38.66 -10.16 5.63
CA LYS A 656 37.36 -10.85 5.59
C LYS A 656 36.56 -10.52 6.84
N LEU A 657 37.23 -10.56 7.99
CA LEU A 657 36.62 -10.20 9.26
C LEU A 657 36.27 -8.71 9.33
N ASP A 658 37.13 -7.82 8.80
CA ASP A 658 36.81 -6.39 8.68
C ASP A 658 35.51 -6.17 7.87
N TYR A 659 35.37 -6.87 6.74
CA TYR A 659 34.15 -6.83 5.93
C TYR A 659 32.93 -7.35 6.72
N ALA A 660 33.06 -8.48 7.41
CA ALA A 660 31.96 -9.04 8.19
C ALA A 660 31.53 -8.15 9.37
N LEU A 661 32.46 -7.42 9.99
CA LEU A 661 32.15 -6.44 11.03
C LEU A 661 31.42 -5.22 10.47
N GLN A 662 31.83 -4.73 9.30
CA GLN A 662 31.08 -3.68 8.58
C GLN A 662 29.66 -4.16 8.27
N PHE A 663 29.54 -5.38 7.71
CA PHE A 663 28.27 -6.03 7.40
C PHE A 663 27.33 -6.11 8.61
N MET A 664 27.84 -6.58 9.75
CA MET A 664 27.08 -6.73 10.99
C MET A 664 26.69 -5.39 11.64
N ASN A 665 27.39 -4.30 11.34
CA ASN A 665 27.01 -2.97 11.82
C ASN A 665 25.99 -2.28 10.90
N TYR A 666 25.97 -2.64 9.61
CA TYR A 666 25.06 -2.07 8.61
C TYR A 666 23.66 -2.70 8.65
N ILE A 667 23.56 -4.01 8.85
CA ILE A 667 22.24 -4.69 8.82
C ILE A 667 21.41 -4.46 10.07
N ASP A 668 20.10 -4.28 9.88
CA ASP A 668 19.12 -4.22 10.97
C ASP A 668 18.58 -5.60 11.34
N LEU A 669 18.12 -6.35 10.34
CA LEU A 669 17.65 -7.73 10.47
C LEU A 669 18.83 -8.71 10.52
N ASN A 670 18.66 -9.84 11.20
CA ASN A 670 19.69 -10.88 11.41
C ASN A 670 20.98 -10.41 12.12
N ARG A 671 21.03 -9.15 12.59
CA ARG A 671 22.19 -8.58 13.29
C ARG A 671 22.59 -9.36 14.53
N ARG A 672 21.61 -9.71 15.38
CA ARG A 672 21.84 -10.43 16.64
C ARG A 672 22.42 -11.83 16.41
N PRO A 673 21.82 -12.71 15.57
CA PRO A 673 22.42 -14.01 15.28
C PRO A 673 23.78 -13.89 14.59
N LEU A 674 23.96 -12.97 13.63
CA LEU A 674 25.27 -12.72 13.00
C LEU A 674 26.34 -12.33 14.03
N ARG A 675 26.02 -11.43 14.97
CA ARG A 675 26.91 -11.05 16.07
C ARG A 675 27.31 -12.24 16.95
N LYS A 676 26.38 -13.16 17.24
CA LYS A 676 26.68 -14.38 18.01
C LYS A 676 27.62 -15.30 17.23
N PHE A 677 27.34 -15.51 15.95
CA PHE A 677 28.19 -16.27 15.04
C PHE A 677 29.62 -15.71 14.99
N LEU A 678 29.80 -14.40 14.74
CA LEU A 678 31.15 -13.80 14.64
C LEU A 678 31.96 -13.94 15.94
N LYS A 679 31.30 -13.90 17.10
CA LYS A 679 31.95 -14.16 18.40
C LYS A 679 32.39 -15.62 18.53
N ALA A 680 31.58 -16.57 18.09
CA ALA A 680 31.92 -17.99 18.11
C ALA A 680 33.05 -18.30 17.11
N TYR A 681 32.95 -17.77 15.89
CA TYR A 681 33.97 -17.87 14.85
C TYR A 681 35.34 -17.37 15.33
N LEU A 682 35.39 -16.22 16.01
CA LEU A 682 36.63 -15.69 16.59
C LEU A 682 37.25 -16.62 17.64
N ARG A 683 36.41 -17.28 18.45
CA ARG A 683 36.83 -18.30 19.43
C ARG A 683 37.30 -19.61 18.78
N GLY A 684 37.16 -19.75 17.47
CA GLY A 684 37.58 -20.95 16.73
C GLY A 684 36.49 -22.02 16.60
N ASP A 685 35.26 -21.71 16.99
CA ASP A 685 34.11 -22.61 16.84
C ASP A 685 33.62 -22.59 15.38
N LYS A 686 34.20 -23.47 14.56
CA LYS A 686 33.89 -23.59 13.13
C LYS A 686 32.53 -24.24 12.88
N ASP A 687 32.05 -25.05 13.83
CA ASP A 687 30.83 -25.84 13.70
C ASP A 687 29.62 -25.17 14.38
N TYR A 688 29.77 -23.93 14.86
CA TYR A 688 28.73 -23.17 15.56
C TYR A 688 27.36 -23.24 14.89
N LEU A 689 27.31 -23.10 13.56
CA LEU A 689 26.05 -23.09 12.81
C LEU A 689 25.37 -24.46 12.83
N TYR A 690 26.13 -25.55 12.69
CA TYR A 690 25.60 -26.92 12.77
C TYR A 690 25.22 -27.27 14.20
N ASN A 691 26.03 -26.88 15.19
CA ASN A 691 25.79 -27.15 16.61
C ASN A 691 24.69 -26.30 17.23
N HIS A 692 24.17 -25.30 16.51
CA HIS A 692 23.08 -24.45 17.00
C HIS A 692 21.79 -25.27 17.22
N SER A 693 21.05 -24.97 18.29
CA SER A 693 19.85 -25.72 18.68
C SER A 693 18.79 -25.77 17.57
N GLU A 694 18.56 -24.64 16.90
CA GLU A 694 17.59 -24.58 15.79
C GLU A 694 18.04 -25.39 14.58
N SER A 695 19.34 -25.35 14.25
CA SER A 695 19.92 -26.18 13.19
C SER A 695 19.75 -27.67 13.51
N GLN A 696 20.03 -28.08 14.74
CA GLN A 696 19.81 -29.46 15.19
C GLN A 696 18.33 -29.88 15.11
N THR A 697 17.40 -28.98 15.45
CA THR A 697 15.96 -29.22 15.29
C THR A 697 15.58 -29.38 13.82
N TRP A 698 16.14 -28.55 12.93
CA TRP A 698 15.92 -28.67 11.49
C TRP A 698 16.49 -29.98 10.96
N LEU A 699 17.73 -30.34 11.30
CA LEU A 699 18.38 -31.58 10.87
C LEU A 699 17.60 -32.83 11.25
N LYS A 700 17.03 -32.87 12.46
CA LYS A 700 16.18 -33.99 12.93
C LYS A 700 14.93 -34.21 12.05
N LYS A 701 14.43 -33.17 11.38
CA LYS A 701 13.29 -33.26 10.44
C LYS A 701 13.72 -33.63 9.02
N HIS A 702 15.00 -33.49 8.69
CA HIS A 702 15.55 -33.62 7.34
C HIS A 702 16.59 -34.75 7.24
N LEU A 703 16.36 -35.87 7.94
CA LEU A 703 17.25 -37.03 7.96
C LEU A 703 17.44 -37.72 6.59
N TYR A 704 16.60 -37.38 5.61
CA TYR A 704 16.71 -37.87 4.23
C TYR A 704 17.85 -37.20 3.45
N LEU A 705 18.34 -36.04 3.92
CA LEU A 705 19.35 -35.25 3.22
C LEU A 705 20.75 -35.77 3.56
N ASP A 706 21.56 -36.08 2.54
CA ASP A 706 22.99 -36.28 2.71
C ASP A 706 23.67 -34.93 3.03
N LEU A 707 23.85 -34.66 4.33
CA LEU A 707 24.46 -33.43 4.82
C LEU A 707 25.90 -33.25 4.35
N SER A 708 26.64 -34.35 4.19
CA SER A 708 28.02 -34.28 3.70
C SER A 708 28.02 -33.76 2.27
N LEU A 709 27.16 -34.32 1.43
CA LEU A 709 26.99 -33.88 0.04
C LEU A 709 26.44 -32.45 -0.05
N TRP A 710 25.44 -32.09 0.76
CA TRP A 710 24.87 -30.74 0.81
C TRP A 710 25.94 -29.68 1.12
N ASN A 711 26.78 -29.95 2.12
CA ASN A 711 27.81 -29.02 2.58
C ASN A 711 29.04 -28.98 1.66
N GLN A 712 29.35 -30.10 1.01
CA GLN A 712 30.52 -30.19 0.14
C GLN A 712 30.22 -29.76 -1.30
N GLY A 713 28.97 -29.89 -1.72
CA GLY A 713 28.55 -29.76 -3.11
C GLY A 713 29.12 -30.88 -4.00
N ILE A 714 28.96 -30.69 -5.31
CA ILE A 714 29.62 -31.50 -6.33
C ILE A 714 30.77 -30.74 -6.97
N LYS A 715 31.78 -31.46 -7.46
CA LYS A 715 32.82 -30.88 -8.33
C LYS A 715 32.25 -30.74 -9.74
N PHE A 716 32.21 -29.52 -10.24
CA PHE A 716 31.73 -29.22 -11.58
C PHE A 716 32.62 -28.16 -12.22
N SER A 717 33.19 -28.49 -13.38
CA SER A 717 34.01 -27.55 -14.15
C SER A 717 33.78 -27.74 -15.63
N LYS A 718 33.77 -26.65 -16.38
CA LYS A 718 33.64 -26.63 -17.84
C LYS A 718 34.50 -25.49 -18.40
N SER A 719 34.97 -25.64 -19.64
CA SER A 719 35.60 -24.55 -20.37
C SER A 719 34.53 -23.54 -20.79
N SER A 720 34.87 -22.26 -20.70
CA SER A 720 34.14 -21.13 -21.27
C SER A 720 35.02 -20.36 -22.23
N GLU A 721 34.45 -19.89 -23.34
CA GLU A 721 35.19 -19.10 -24.33
C GLU A 721 35.71 -17.78 -23.74
N ILE A 722 34.89 -17.13 -22.91
CA ILE A 722 35.21 -15.80 -22.33
C ILE A 722 36.09 -15.94 -21.08
N TYR A 723 35.79 -16.92 -20.22
CA TYR A 723 36.39 -17.01 -18.88
C TYR A 723 37.44 -18.13 -18.73
N GLY A 724 37.66 -18.92 -19.78
CA GLY A 724 38.51 -20.11 -19.72
C GLY A 724 37.89 -21.20 -18.86
N MET A 725 38.71 -21.99 -18.16
CA MET A 725 38.18 -23.02 -17.24
C MET A 725 37.42 -22.35 -16.07
N VAL A 726 36.13 -22.69 -15.95
CA VAL A 726 35.25 -22.23 -14.88
C VAL A 726 34.85 -23.41 -14.01
N SER A 727 34.97 -23.25 -12.69
CA SER A 727 34.52 -24.23 -11.67
C SER A 727 33.35 -23.67 -10.87
N ILE A 728 32.30 -24.46 -10.67
CA ILE A 728 31.16 -24.13 -9.80
C ILE A 728 31.27 -25.00 -8.54
N GLU A 729 31.30 -24.34 -7.37
CA GLU A 729 31.45 -25.00 -6.07
C GLU A 729 30.61 -24.29 -5.00
N VAL A 730 30.15 -25.05 -4.00
CA VAL A 730 29.56 -24.51 -2.76
C VAL A 730 30.63 -23.74 -1.98
N GLU A 731 30.31 -22.53 -1.54
CA GLU A 731 31.19 -21.77 -0.65
C GLU A 731 31.15 -22.32 0.77
N LYS A 732 32.34 -22.53 1.35
CA LYS A 732 32.51 -23.14 2.68
C LYS A 732 32.98 -22.15 3.73
N ASP A 733 33.57 -21.02 3.31
CA ASP A 733 33.96 -19.96 4.22
C ASP A 733 32.76 -19.04 4.48
N PRO A 734 32.16 -19.05 5.68
CA PRO A 734 31.00 -18.22 5.99
C PRO A 734 31.27 -16.71 5.82
N LEU A 735 32.52 -16.25 5.96
CA LEU A 735 32.86 -14.85 5.71
C LEU A 735 32.90 -14.51 4.21
N GLU A 736 33.14 -15.50 3.34
CA GLU A 736 33.03 -15.37 1.89
C GLU A 736 31.57 -15.45 1.41
N VAL A 737 30.72 -16.20 2.11
CA VAL A 737 29.26 -16.19 1.85
C VAL A 737 28.68 -14.79 2.01
N LEU A 738 29.08 -14.05 3.05
CA LEU A 738 28.61 -12.67 3.26
C LEU A 738 28.94 -11.71 2.10
N LYS A 739 29.95 -12.04 1.28
CA LYS A 739 30.36 -11.20 0.13
C LYS A 739 29.59 -11.50 -1.15
N MET A 740 28.61 -12.42 -1.12
CA MET A 740 27.96 -12.90 -2.34
C MET A 740 27.35 -11.82 -3.21
N GLY A 741 26.77 -10.78 -2.62
CA GLY A 741 26.25 -9.66 -3.41
C GLY A 741 27.33 -8.66 -3.80
N THR A 742 28.41 -8.52 -3.01
CA THR A 742 29.53 -7.63 -3.36
C THR A 742 30.33 -8.16 -4.56
N TYR A 743 30.49 -9.47 -4.69
CA TYR A 743 31.21 -10.04 -5.85
C TYR A 743 30.54 -9.78 -7.19
N VAL A 744 29.20 -9.75 -7.21
CA VAL A 744 28.41 -9.64 -8.44
C VAL A 744 27.62 -8.34 -8.55
N GLY A 745 27.81 -7.41 -7.61
CA GLY A 745 27.11 -6.12 -7.57
C GLY A 745 25.59 -6.23 -7.39
N SER A 746 25.11 -7.19 -6.59
CA SER A 746 23.67 -7.33 -6.30
C SER A 746 23.24 -6.65 -5.00
N CYS A 747 21.93 -6.49 -4.81
CA CYS A 747 21.29 -5.89 -3.63
C CYS A 747 21.57 -6.62 -2.29
N LEU A 748 22.22 -7.79 -2.33
CA LEU A 748 22.65 -8.59 -1.18
C LEU A 748 24.06 -8.20 -0.67
N GLY A 749 24.79 -7.35 -1.40
CA GLY A 749 26.12 -6.90 -1.02
C GLY A 749 26.08 -5.83 0.07
N LEU A 750 27.18 -5.62 0.78
CA LEU A 750 27.31 -4.54 1.76
C LEU A 750 26.90 -3.19 1.13
N GLY A 751 25.92 -2.50 1.71
CA GLY A 751 25.34 -1.27 1.17
C GLY A 751 24.05 -1.46 0.36
N GLY A 752 23.65 -2.71 0.10
CA GLY A 752 22.44 -3.03 -0.65
C GLY A 752 21.17 -3.07 0.20
N ARG A 753 20.01 -2.83 -0.42
CA ARG A 753 18.70 -2.81 0.26
C ARG A 753 18.29 -4.14 0.92
N LEU A 754 18.91 -5.26 0.50
CA LEU A 754 18.59 -6.61 0.97
C LEU A 754 19.81 -7.30 1.63
N THR A 755 20.77 -6.50 2.10
CA THR A 755 22.01 -6.98 2.74
C THR A 755 21.74 -8.00 3.87
N TYR A 756 20.67 -7.83 4.65
CA TYR A 756 20.30 -8.76 5.73
C TYR A 756 20.04 -10.20 5.25
N SER A 757 19.61 -10.38 4.01
CA SER A 757 19.33 -11.68 3.42
C SER A 757 20.64 -12.47 3.21
N ALA A 758 21.77 -11.81 2.98
CA ALA A 758 23.05 -12.52 2.93
C ALA A 758 23.51 -13.07 4.28
N ALA A 759 23.17 -12.36 5.36
CA ALA A 759 23.36 -12.91 6.70
C ALA A 759 22.46 -14.15 6.90
N ALA A 760 21.23 -14.16 6.39
CA ALA A 760 20.36 -15.34 6.49
C ALA A 760 20.92 -16.55 5.74
N VAL A 761 21.43 -16.36 4.52
CA VAL A 761 22.09 -17.43 3.74
C VAL A 761 23.31 -17.98 4.46
N MET A 762 24.11 -17.12 5.11
CA MET A 762 25.26 -17.57 5.90
C MET A 762 24.83 -18.30 7.19
N LEU A 763 23.78 -17.82 7.85
CA LEU A 763 23.36 -18.34 9.15
C LEU A 763 22.57 -19.65 9.06
N ASP A 764 21.78 -19.84 8.00
CA ASP A 764 20.87 -20.96 7.91
C ASP A 764 21.45 -22.13 7.14
N ILE A 765 21.60 -23.26 7.81
CA ILE A 765 22.19 -24.48 7.23
C ILE A 765 21.39 -25.07 6.05
N ASN A 766 20.14 -24.64 5.84
CA ASN A 766 19.30 -25.07 4.72
C ASN A 766 19.47 -24.19 3.46
N LYS A 767 20.41 -23.24 3.47
CA LYS A 767 20.74 -22.35 2.35
C LYS A 767 22.23 -22.47 2.03
N GLN A 768 22.58 -22.36 0.75
CA GLN A 768 23.96 -22.35 0.28
C GLN A 768 24.14 -21.30 -0.82
N VAL A 769 25.38 -20.87 -1.01
CA VAL A 769 25.78 -20.09 -2.18
C VAL A 769 26.75 -20.90 -3.03
N LEU A 770 26.45 -20.97 -4.31
CA LEU A 770 27.33 -21.53 -5.34
C LEU A 770 28.09 -20.38 -5.99
N TYR A 771 29.40 -20.54 -6.18
CA TYR A 771 30.22 -19.57 -6.89
C TYR A 771 30.85 -20.21 -8.12
N ALA A 772 30.71 -19.54 -9.25
CA ALA A 772 31.52 -19.80 -10.44
C ALA A 772 32.84 -19.04 -10.32
N ARG A 773 33.96 -19.76 -10.45
CA ARG A 773 35.30 -19.18 -10.40
C ARG A 773 36.10 -19.50 -11.65
N ASN A 774 36.84 -18.52 -12.14
CA ASN A 774 37.81 -18.74 -13.21
C ASN A 774 39.12 -19.38 -12.69
N LYS A 775 40.05 -19.68 -13.60
CA LYS A 775 41.39 -20.23 -13.26
C LYS A 775 42.19 -19.38 -12.26
N LYS A 776 41.93 -18.07 -12.16
CA LYS A 776 42.55 -17.15 -11.18
C LYS A 776 41.82 -17.13 -9.82
N LYS A 777 40.84 -18.02 -9.62
CA LYS A 777 39.97 -18.08 -8.44
C LYS A 777 39.11 -16.83 -8.22
N GLN A 778 38.94 -16.00 -9.25
CA GLN A 778 38.06 -14.84 -9.18
C GLN A 778 36.61 -15.32 -9.32
N VAL A 779 35.73 -14.84 -8.45
CA VAL A 779 34.29 -15.08 -8.57
C VAL A 779 33.78 -14.28 -9.76
N ILE A 780 33.17 -14.97 -10.73
CA ILE A 780 32.59 -14.35 -11.93
C ILE A 780 31.06 -14.36 -11.88
N ALA A 781 30.47 -15.31 -11.15
CA ALA A 781 29.03 -15.42 -10.98
C ALA A 781 28.69 -16.18 -9.69
N ARG A 782 27.44 -16.04 -9.24
CA ARG A 782 26.92 -16.73 -8.05
C ARG A 782 25.48 -17.17 -8.23
N GLN A 783 25.11 -18.22 -7.50
CA GLN A 783 23.73 -18.69 -7.39
C GLN A 783 23.40 -18.98 -5.92
N LEU A 784 22.17 -18.71 -5.51
CA LEU A 784 21.65 -19.20 -4.23
C LEU A 784 20.91 -20.50 -4.46
N VAL A 785 21.04 -21.43 -3.52
CA VAL A 785 20.23 -22.66 -3.49
C VAL A 785 19.74 -22.92 -2.07
N ALA A 786 18.54 -23.48 -1.93
CA ALA A 786 17.93 -23.78 -0.64
C ALA A 786 17.12 -25.08 -0.67
N ILE A 787 16.96 -25.68 0.50
CA ILE A 787 16.05 -26.82 0.71
C ILE A 787 14.70 -26.30 1.21
N SER A 788 13.62 -26.61 0.47
CA SER A 788 12.26 -26.25 0.84
C SER A 788 11.66 -27.20 1.87
N GLU A 789 10.60 -26.74 2.55
CA GLU A 789 9.76 -27.58 3.43
C GLU A 789 9.08 -28.74 2.66
N ALA A 790 8.91 -28.59 1.34
CA ALA A 790 8.40 -29.63 0.45
C ALA A 790 9.48 -30.63 0.01
N LYS A 791 10.69 -30.56 0.59
CA LYS A 791 11.84 -31.43 0.29
C LYS A 791 12.34 -31.31 -1.14
N THR A 792 12.24 -30.13 -1.73
CA THR A 792 12.75 -29.82 -3.07
C THR A 792 14.03 -28.98 -2.98
N LEU A 793 14.91 -29.10 -3.98
CA LEU A 793 16.00 -28.14 -4.20
C LEU A 793 15.42 -26.93 -4.95
N VAL A 794 15.46 -25.77 -4.30
CA VAL A 794 15.08 -24.49 -4.90
C VAL A 794 16.35 -23.77 -5.33
N CYS A 795 16.46 -23.52 -6.63
CA CYS A 795 17.57 -22.80 -7.24
C CYS A 795 17.09 -21.39 -7.61
N PHE A 796 17.81 -20.36 -7.17
CA PHE A 796 17.48 -18.95 -7.44
C PHE A 796 18.29 -18.40 -8.62
N GLU A 797 17.94 -17.19 -9.09
CA GLU A 797 18.57 -16.58 -10.27
C GLU A 797 20.11 -16.49 -10.15
N VAL A 798 20.79 -16.71 -11.27
CA VAL A 798 22.24 -16.53 -11.39
C VAL A 798 22.60 -15.08 -11.64
N TYR A 799 23.52 -14.58 -10.81
CA TYR A 799 24.01 -13.22 -10.89
C TYR A 799 25.47 -13.15 -11.34
N PRO A 800 25.86 -12.08 -12.06
CA PRO A 800 25.03 -10.94 -12.45
C PRO A 800 23.98 -11.29 -13.52
N ASN A 801 22.86 -10.56 -13.61
CA ASN A 801 21.76 -10.90 -14.53
C ASN A 801 22.20 -10.89 -16.01
N LYS A 802 23.13 -10.00 -16.36
CA LYS A 802 23.75 -9.88 -17.69
C LYS A 802 24.97 -10.79 -17.83
N LEU A 803 24.82 -12.05 -17.43
CA LEU A 803 25.85 -13.06 -17.58
C LEU A 803 25.65 -13.82 -18.89
N ASP A 804 26.76 -14.33 -19.43
CA ASP A 804 26.76 -15.16 -20.62
C ASP A 804 25.90 -16.44 -20.48
N LYS A 805 25.22 -16.82 -21.57
CA LYS A 805 24.32 -17.99 -21.63
C LYS A 805 25.05 -19.29 -21.30
N GLU A 806 26.33 -19.41 -21.66
CA GLU A 806 27.17 -20.56 -21.35
C GLU A 806 27.30 -20.77 -19.84
N ILE A 807 27.58 -19.70 -19.08
CA ILE A 807 27.73 -19.79 -17.63
C ILE A 807 26.39 -20.08 -16.95
N LYS A 808 25.28 -19.50 -17.44
CA LYS A 808 23.95 -19.86 -16.96
C LYS A 808 23.65 -21.35 -17.22
N ALA A 809 23.98 -21.87 -18.40
CA ALA A 809 23.83 -23.29 -18.70
C ALA A 809 24.68 -24.18 -17.77
N MET A 810 25.89 -23.75 -17.40
CA MET A 810 26.71 -24.46 -16.43
C MET A 810 26.06 -24.56 -15.05
N PHE A 811 25.39 -23.52 -14.55
CA PHE A 811 24.66 -23.59 -13.28
C PHE A 811 23.43 -24.50 -13.39
N ARG A 812 22.65 -24.41 -14.46
CA ARG A 812 21.53 -25.34 -14.70
C ARG A 812 21.99 -26.81 -14.69
N ASP A 813 23.10 -27.11 -15.36
CA ASP A 813 23.67 -28.45 -15.40
C ASP A 813 24.17 -28.89 -14.01
N TYR A 814 24.76 -27.96 -13.23
CA TYR A 814 25.11 -28.18 -11.83
C TYR A 814 23.89 -28.52 -10.99
N ASP A 815 22.83 -27.73 -11.07
CA ASP A 815 21.60 -27.87 -10.28
C ASP A 815 20.93 -29.22 -10.51
N LYS A 816 20.77 -29.61 -11.79
CA LYS A 816 20.22 -30.93 -12.16
C LYS A 816 21.05 -32.07 -11.57
N LEU A 817 22.38 -31.98 -11.68
CA LEU A 817 23.27 -33.02 -11.15
C LEU A 817 23.27 -33.02 -9.62
N PHE A 818 23.19 -31.85 -8.98
CA PHE A 818 23.22 -31.72 -7.54
C PHE A 818 21.93 -32.25 -6.90
N ALA A 819 20.77 -31.87 -7.43
CA ALA A 819 19.47 -32.42 -7.04
C ALA A 819 19.42 -33.95 -7.18
N LYS A 820 19.87 -34.47 -8.34
CA LYS A 820 19.96 -35.91 -8.60
C LYS A 820 20.84 -36.62 -7.57
N LYS A 821 22.00 -36.06 -7.19
CA LYS A 821 22.87 -36.69 -6.19
C LYS A 821 22.33 -36.57 -4.77
N LEU A 822 21.62 -35.49 -4.45
CA LEU A 822 20.95 -35.30 -3.16
C LEU A 822 19.69 -36.16 -3.01
N LEU A 823 19.23 -36.83 -4.08
CA LEU A 823 18.02 -37.64 -4.13
C LEU A 823 16.76 -36.84 -3.76
N ILE A 824 16.71 -35.57 -4.21
CA ILE A 824 15.54 -34.69 -4.05
C ILE A 824 15.16 -34.08 -5.41
N PRO A 825 13.86 -33.80 -5.65
CA PRO A 825 13.42 -33.16 -6.89
C PRO A 825 13.84 -31.68 -6.92
N LEU A 826 13.98 -31.13 -8.12
CA LEU A 826 14.04 -29.69 -8.36
C LEU A 826 12.63 -29.10 -8.20
N ASN A 827 12.53 -27.87 -7.69
CA ASN A 827 11.23 -27.23 -7.44
C ASN A 827 10.44 -26.90 -8.71
N ARG A 828 11.12 -26.71 -9.85
CA ARG A 828 10.52 -26.56 -11.18
C ARG A 828 11.17 -27.62 -12.06
N ASP A 829 10.49 -28.76 -12.24
CA ASP A 829 10.90 -29.73 -13.25
C ASP A 829 10.36 -29.27 -14.62
N GLU A 830 11.06 -29.60 -15.71
CA GLU A 830 10.78 -29.08 -17.08
C GLU A 830 9.37 -29.44 -17.62
N ASN A 831 8.58 -30.20 -16.86
CA ASN A 831 7.29 -30.77 -17.29
C ASN A 831 6.04 -30.07 -16.72
N ASP A 832 6.17 -29.07 -15.84
CA ASP A 832 5.02 -28.34 -15.25
C ASP A 832 4.88 -26.93 -15.85
N GLU A 833 4.33 -26.83 -17.07
CA GLU A 833 4.07 -25.54 -17.74
C GLU A 833 2.85 -24.77 -17.16
N ASP A 834 1.98 -25.45 -16.40
CA ASP A 834 0.66 -24.93 -16.02
C ASP A 834 0.56 -24.36 -14.59
N ASP A 835 1.51 -24.62 -13.69
CA ASP A 835 1.51 -24.08 -12.32
C ASP A 835 2.58 -23.00 -12.14
N LYS A 836 2.26 -21.78 -12.57
CA LYS A 836 3.04 -20.56 -12.28
C LYS A 836 2.90 -20.07 -10.82
N ASP A 837 2.40 -20.91 -9.92
CA ASP A 837 2.29 -20.55 -8.51
C ASP A 837 3.60 -20.91 -7.82
N ASP A 838 4.43 -19.89 -7.55
CA ASP A 838 5.74 -19.95 -6.87
C ASP A 838 5.64 -20.39 -5.40
N SER A 839 4.96 -21.49 -5.15
CA SER A 839 4.59 -21.94 -3.82
C SER A 839 5.66 -22.84 -3.19
N TYR A 840 6.92 -22.41 -3.20
CA TYR A 840 7.91 -22.98 -2.27
C TYR A 840 7.88 -22.23 -0.95
N LYS A 841 8.26 -22.94 0.12
CA LYS A 841 8.47 -22.35 1.43
C LYS A 841 9.83 -22.78 1.95
N ILE A 842 10.70 -21.82 2.23
CA ILE A 842 12.00 -22.06 2.85
C ILE A 842 11.93 -21.62 4.32
N SER A 843 12.35 -22.46 5.25
CA SER A 843 12.45 -22.08 6.65
C SER A 843 13.59 -21.10 6.90
N ASN A 844 13.35 -20.13 7.78
CA ASN A 844 14.39 -19.40 8.48
C ASN A 844 14.80 -20.20 9.73
N VAL A 845 16.02 -20.75 9.74
CA VAL A 845 16.47 -21.71 10.77
C VAL A 845 17.01 -20.96 11.99
N ILE A 846 18.06 -20.17 11.80
CA ILE A 846 18.67 -19.27 12.80
C ILE A 846 18.28 -17.82 12.50
N SER A 847 18.18 -17.49 11.22
CA SER A 847 17.79 -16.16 10.76
C SER A 847 16.36 -15.80 11.18
N GLN A 848 16.09 -14.51 11.22
CA GLN A 848 14.76 -13.96 11.50
C GLN A 848 14.01 -13.70 10.19
N ASP A 849 14.73 -13.22 9.18
CA ASP A 849 14.17 -12.78 7.92
C ASP A 849 15.09 -13.14 6.75
N TRP A 850 14.50 -13.39 5.60
CA TRP A 850 15.17 -13.77 4.38
C TRP A 850 14.34 -13.35 3.18
N TRP A 851 15.03 -12.86 2.16
CA TRP A 851 14.42 -12.46 0.89
C TRP A 851 15.11 -13.17 -0.25
N ASP A 852 14.33 -13.56 -1.25
CA ASP A 852 14.79 -14.24 -2.45
C ASP A 852 14.17 -13.63 -3.74
N ASP A 853 14.85 -13.88 -4.86
CA ASP A 853 14.53 -13.36 -6.21
C ASP A 853 13.55 -14.27 -6.98
N TRP A 854 12.77 -15.11 -6.28
CA TRP A 854 12.00 -16.21 -6.88
C TRP A 854 12.89 -17.36 -7.40
N ALA A 855 12.29 -18.54 -7.57
CA ALA A 855 12.97 -19.66 -8.20
C ALA A 855 13.35 -19.29 -9.65
N TRP A 856 14.57 -19.64 -10.06
CA TRP A 856 15.05 -19.42 -11.41
C TRP A 856 14.30 -20.34 -12.38
N ASP A 857 13.92 -19.79 -13.53
CA ASP A 857 13.51 -20.54 -14.71
C ASP A 857 14.69 -21.27 -15.39
N LEU A 858 14.68 -22.60 -15.32
CA LEU A 858 15.71 -23.42 -15.94
C LEU A 858 15.67 -23.42 -17.48
N ASN A 859 14.59 -22.89 -18.07
CA ASN A 859 14.50 -22.64 -19.51
C ASN A 859 15.31 -21.38 -19.85
N ILE A 860 16.52 -21.60 -20.35
CA ILE A 860 17.41 -20.53 -20.84
C ILE A 860 16.96 -20.18 -22.27
N ASP A 861 15.74 -19.66 -22.43
CA ASP A 861 15.25 -19.13 -23.71
C ASP A 861 15.67 -17.66 -23.88
N ASP A 862 15.76 -17.24 -25.15
CA ASP A 862 16.66 -16.21 -25.68
C ASP A 862 16.67 -14.80 -25.04
#